data_AF-A0A954IIM4-F1
#
_entry.id   AF-A0A954IIM4-F1
#
_cell.length_a   1.000
_cell.length_b   1.000
_cell.length_c   1.000
_cell.angle_alpha   90.00
_cell.angle_beta   90.00
_cell.angle_gamma   90.00
#
_symmetry.space_group_name_H-M   'P 1'
#
loop_
_entity.id
_entity.type
_entity.pdbx_description
1 polymer ?
#
loop_
_entity_poly.entity_id
_entity_poly.type
_entity_poly.pdbx_seq_one_letter_code
_entity_poly.pdbx_strand_id
1 'polypeptide(L)'
;PENPARVHKAGIPFAFCTHRLSSAGDFLKSVRKAVERGLDKQAALQALTTTPAGLLGIEDQAGTIQKGKLASLVIASGDIFDSKTKILETWVAGVRFEHEAAPPRSLEGQYELTLSDPPGIPARLFLKIDGTSQLKATISQTPIVAASEKTEQSDQPEEDASDDIPQSLKVTSPALRDTQFSGQLKCEAWKIEGIARLSLTFTAPTVSTVAGTADTPVITAPAAMGTIDWPNGSQSHVIVRHMDSESNGEVAAAAPAAETSGTTSADAAANADLTEATSSQEDNTSSFPVNFPLGAFGRAGLPDQPAFVAFVHARIWTCGPDGILDDATLLIGNGKVVAVGQAVEIPADAQIIDVRGMQITPGIIDCHSHMATDGGVNESTQAITCEVRIGDFIDADDITIYRQLAGGVTSSNILHGSANPIGGQNQVIKLRWGQPAEQMKFAEAPQGVKLALGENVKQSNWSEPTGRYPQTRMGVEQLFRDAFEAAKDYEARWNHWNQTRRGLPPRKDLELEALVEILRQKRWIHCHSYRQDEILALLRILDEYKITIGTFQHILEGYKVADEMAKHGAMASAFSDWWAYKIEVIDAIPFAGALMHNAGVVVSFNSDDRELARHLNQEAAKAVKYGGVSPEEALKFVTLNPARQLRIDSFVGSLEPGKHADFVVWNESPLSNFARCEQTWIDGRRYFSRSEDEEAQQSAMTMRNTLIQKILSKGAAMRKVGEEDEDPSRLWPRHDEFCLHSGTEDDAIRHLMQQAHREASN
;
A
#
# COMPACT_ATOMS: atom_id res chain seq x y z
N PRO A 1 6.66 -15.50 25.72
CA PRO A 1 7.28 -16.27 24.62
C PRO A 1 8.79 -16.24 24.83
N GLU A 2 9.41 -17.36 25.25
CA GLU A 2 10.85 -17.41 25.57
C GLU A 2 11.73 -17.80 24.37
N ASN A 3 11.12 -18.24 23.27
CA ASN A 3 11.85 -18.72 22.10
C ASN A 3 12.88 -17.71 21.57
N PRO A 4 12.56 -16.42 21.36
CA PRO A 4 13.54 -15.43 20.92
C PRO A 4 14.75 -15.30 21.87
N ALA A 5 14.50 -15.33 23.19
CA ALA A 5 15.56 -15.26 24.18
C ALA A 5 16.49 -16.48 24.13
N ARG A 6 15.92 -17.67 23.91
CA ARG A 6 16.69 -18.93 23.78
C ARG A 6 17.52 -18.96 22.49
N VAL A 7 16.94 -18.51 21.37
CA VAL A 7 17.62 -18.40 20.08
C VAL A 7 18.79 -17.40 20.18
N HIS A 8 18.55 -16.24 20.80
CA HIS A 8 19.59 -15.27 21.08
C HIS A 8 20.72 -15.84 21.95
N LYS A 9 20.37 -16.55 23.04
CA LYS A 9 21.34 -17.19 23.94
C LYS A 9 22.18 -18.27 23.25
N ALA A 10 21.64 -18.90 22.19
CA ALA A 10 22.35 -19.86 21.36
C ALA A 10 23.28 -19.21 20.31
N GLY A 11 23.31 -17.87 20.22
CA GLY A 11 24.13 -17.13 19.25
C GLY A 11 23.59 -17.17 17.83
N ILE A 12 22.31 -17.51 17.64
CA ILE A 12 21.69 -17.62 16.32
C ILE A 12 21.03 -16.26 15.96
N PRO A 13 21.38 -15.64 14.81
CA PRO A 13 20.70 -14.45 14.32
C PRO A 13 19.22 -14.74 14.03
N PHE A 14 18.33 -13.82 14.37
CA PHE A 14 16.90 -13.97 14.14
C PHE A 14 16.22 -12.62 13.87
N ALA A 15 15.07 -12.66 13.22
CA ALA A 15 14.20 -11.51 12.99
C ALA A 15 12.76 -11.86 13.38
N PHE A 16 11.97 -10.84 13.71
CA PHE A 16 10.54 -11.00 13.96
C PHE A 16 9.72 -10.87 12.68
N CYS A 17 8.57 -11.56 12.59
CA CYS A 17 7.63 -11.42 11.49
C CYS A 17 6.21 -11.14 12.02
N THR A 18 5.37 -10.52 11.19
CA THR A 18 3.96 -10.22 11.49
C THR A 18 3.00 -11.36 11.11
N HIS A 19 3.52 -12.44 10.53
CA HIS A 19 2.72 -13.54 10.00
C HIS A 19 1.82 -14.16 11.09
N ARG A 20 0.51 -14.30 10.79
CA ARG A 20 -0.55 -14.83 11.68
C ARG A 20 -0.88 -13.98 12.92
N LEU A 21 -0.42 -12.74 13.01
CA LEU A 21 -0.99 -11.81 13.99
C LEU A 21 -2.42 -11.44 13.57
N SER A 22 -3.34 -11.38 14.54
CA SER A 22 -4.70 -10.89 14.34
C SER A 22 -4.74 -9.42 13.93
N SER A 23 -3.76 -8.63 14.37
CA SER A 23 -3.59 -7.23 14.00
C SER A 23 -2.11 -6.87 13.92
N ALA A 24 -1.74 -6.04 12.94
CA ALA A 24 -0.40 -5.47 12.85
C ALA A 24 -0.05 -4.61 14.09
N GLY A 25 -1.06 -4.01 14.75
CA GLY A 25 -0.88 -3.23 15.98
C GLY A 25 -0.38 -4.06 17.17
N ASP A 26 -0.60 -5.38 17.16
CA ASP A 26 -0.15 -6.28 18.23
C ASP A 26 1.34 -6.62 18.14
N PHE A 27 2.01 -6.25 17.05
CA PHE A 27 3.40 -6.63 16.80
C PHE A 27 4.35 -6.11 17.90
N LEU A 28 4.36 -4.80 18.15
CA LEU A 28 5.25 -4.20 19.15
C LEU A 28 4.91 -4.69 20.57
N LYS A 29 3.63 -4.87 20.88
CA LYS A 29 3.16 -5.47 22.14
C LYS A 29 3.72 -6.88 22.34
N SER A 30 3.78 -7.67 21.28
CA SER A 30 4.31 -9.03 21.30
C SER A 30 5.83 -9.06 21.49
N VAL A 31 6.56 -8.12 20.87
CA VAL A 31 8.00 -7.95 21.07
C VAL A 31 8.31 -7.50 22.51
N ARG A 32 7.56 -6.53 23.05
CA ARG A 32 7.66 -6.11 24.46
C ARG A 32 7.52 -7.29 25.41
N LYS A 33 6.55 -8.18 25.15
CA LYS A 33 6.35 -9.42 25.92
C LYS A 33 7.52 -10.40 25.79
N ALA A 34 8.25 -10.42 24.67
CA ALA A 34 9.46 -11.23 24.53
C ALA A 34 10.61 -10.67 25.40
N VAL A 35 10.77 -9.34 25.43
CA VAL A 35 11.74 -8.65 26.29
C VAL A 35 11.42 -8.88 27.77
N GLU A 36 10.16 -8.70 28.17
CA GLU A 36 9.68 -9.00 29.53
C GLU A 36 9.99 -10.45 29.95
N ARG A 37 10.00 -11.38 28.99
CA ARG A 37 10.28 -12.80 29.20
C ARG A 37 11.74 -13.19 29.00
N GLY A 38 12.65 -12.21 29.05
CA GLY A 38 14.09 -12.44 29.14
C GLY A 38 14.88 -12.29 27.83
N LEU A 39 14.26 -11.77 26.76
CA LEU A 39 15.03 -11.33 25.59
C LEU A 39 15.74 -10.00 25.91
N ASP A 40 17.03 -9.92 25.62
CA ASP A 40 17.80 -8.69 25.75
C ASP A 40 17.24 -7.57 24.84
N LYS A 41 17.16 -6.33 25.37
CA LYS A 41 16.58 -5.18 24.64
C LYS A 41 17.37 -4.82 23.37
N GLN A 42 18.70 -4.92 23.41
CA GLN A 42 19.54 -4.66 22.25
C GLN A 42 19.35 -5.74 21.19
N ALA A 43 19.30 -7.01 21.59
CA ALA A 43 18.99 -8.12 20.69
C ALA A 43 17.60 -7.98 20.05
N ALA A 44 16.59 -7.57 20.84
CA ALA A 44 15.25 -7.28 20.34
C ALA A 44 15.26 -6.13 19.31
N LEU A 45 16.00 -5.05 19.57
CA LEU A 45 16.13 -3.94 18.63
C LEU A 45 16.83 -4.37 17.34
N GLN A 46 17.93 -5.12 17.44
CA GLN A 46 18.64 -5.67 16.28
C GLN A 46 17.77 -6.62 15.45
N ALA A 47 16.93 -7.43 16.08
CA ALA A 47 15.98 -8.31 15.40
C ALA A 47 14.86 -7.55 14.67
N LEU A 48 14.65 -6.27 15.00
CA LEU A 48 13.74 -5.35 14.31
C LEU A 48 14.43 -4.50 13.24
N THR A 49 15.75 -4.30 13.32
CA THR A 49 16.48 -3.33 12.49
C THR A 49 17.64 -3.94 11.71
N THR A 50 18.81 -4.13 12.33
CA THR A 50 20.04 -4.51 11.64
C THR A 50 20.01 -5.93 11.10
N THR A 51 19.38 -6.86 11.81
CA THR A 51 19.31 -8.27 11.39
C THR A 51 18.47 -8.44 10.12
N PRO A 52 17.22 -7.94 10.04
CA PRO A 52 16.47 -8.00 8.79
C PRO A 52 17.14 -7.20 7.66
N ALA A 53 17.78 -6.06 7.95
CA ALA A 53 18.52 -5.32 6.92
C ALA A 53 19.65 -6.15 6.29
N GLY A 54 20.44 -6.86 7.11
CA GLY A 54 21.49 -7.77 6.62
C GLY A 54 20.94 -9.01 5.91
N LEU A 55 19.84 -9.59 6.38
CA LEU A 55 19.18 -10.72 5.70
C LEU A 55 18.66 -10.33 4.30
N LEU A 56 18.31 -9.06 4.11
CA LEU A 56 17.82 -8.51 2.85
C LEU A 56 18.94 -7.90 1.98
N GLY A 57 20.17 -7.79 2.48
CA GLY A 57 21.29 -7.15 1.77
C GLY A 57 21.13 -5.64 1.59
N ILE A 58 20.45 -4.95 2.51
CA ILE A 58 20.18 -3.50 2.46
C ILE A 58 20.86 -2.73 3.60
N GLU A 59 21.85 -3.33 4.26
CA GLU A 59 22.57 -2.73 5.38
C GLU A 59 23.22 -1.38 5.03
N ASP A 60 23.61 -1.15 3.77
CA ASP A 60 24.15 0.14 3.32
C ASP A 60 23.11 1.26 3.26
N GLN A 61 21.82 0.91 3.25
CA GLN A 61 20.71 1.87 3.11
C GLN A 61 19.86 1.99 4.38
N ALA A 62 19.75 0.94 5.19
CA ALA A 62 18.83 0.88 6.34
C ALA A 62 19.39 0.09 7.54
N GLY A 63 18.60 0.02 8.62
CA GLY A 63 18.89 -0.78 9.83
C GLY A 63 19.68 -0.04 10.93
N THR A 64 20.35 1.07 10.62
CA THR A 64 21.04 1.92 11.60
C THR A 64 20.85 3.40 11.28
N ILE A 65 20.97 4.26 12.30
CA ILE A 65 21.02 5.72 12.11
C ILE A 65 22.48 6.11 11.86
N GLN A 66 22.85 6.30 10.59
CA GLN A 66 24.21 6.65 10.14
C GLN A 66 24.15 7.60 8.94
N LYS A 67 25.20 8.42 8.76
CA LYS A 67 25.33 9.33 7.62
C LYS A 67 25.26 8.55 6.29
N GLY A 68 24.41 8.99 5.37
CA GLY A 68 24.25 8.40 4.04
C GLY A 68 23.14 7.34 3.92
N LYS A 69 22.57 6.87 5.04
CA LYS A 69 21.44 5.94 5.05
C LYS A 69 20.10 6.67 4.94
N LEU A 70 19.05 5.93 4.57
CA LEU A 70 17.68 6.44 4.52
C LEU A 70 17.26 6.97 5.89
N ALA A 71 16.62 8.15 5.91
CA ALA A 71 16.07 8.76 7.12
C ALA A 71 14.77 8.08 7.57
N SER A 72 14.87 6.78 7.85
CA SER A 72 13.78 5.94 8.34
C SER A 72 14.00 5.70 9.84
N LEU A 73 13.20 6.37 10.68
CA LEU A 73 13.36 6.34 12.14
C LEU A 73 12.01 6.45 12.85
N VAL A 74 11.99 6.08 14.13
CA VAL A 74 10.80 6.16 14.96
C VAL A 74 11.10 7.07 16.15
N ILE A 75 10.21 8.03 16.42
CA ILE A 75 10.27 8.89 17.59
C ILE A 75 9.24 8.37 18.59
N ALA A 76 9.70 8.05 19.79
CA ALA A 76 8.88 7.52 20.85
C ALA A 76 8.96 8.39 22.09
N SER A 77 7.92 8.36 22.93
CA SER A 77 7.84 9.12 24.18
C SER A 77 8.80 8.61 25.27
N GLY A 78 9.51 7.51 25.01
CA GLY A 78 10.39 6.82 25.95
C GLY A 78 11.02 5.57 25.33
N ASP A 79 11.53 4.66 26.17
CA ASP A 79 12.07 3.37 25.73
C ASP A 79 10.98 2.55 25.02
N ILE A 80 11.21 2.18 23.76
CA ILE A 80 10.22 1.49 22.92
C ILE A 80 9.74 0.16 23.51
N PHE A 81 10.50 -0.45 24.41
CA PHE A 81 10.15 -1.70 25.08
C PHE A 81 9.35 -1.52 26.37
N ASP A 82 9.16 -0.28 26.85
CA ASP A 82 8.21 0.02 27.91
C ASP A 82 6.78 0.00 27.36
N SER A 83 5.90 -0.73 28.06
CA SER A 83 4.46 -0.78 27.80
C SER A 83 3.76 0.58 27.71
N LYS A 84 4.24 1.59 28.47
CA LYS A 84 3.67 2.95 28.49
C LYS A 84 4.20 3.85 27.38
N THR A 85 5.26 3.44 26.70
CA THR A 85 5.85 4.22 25.62
C THR A 85 4.94 4.24 24.41
N LYS A 86 4.67 5.45 23.95
CA LYS A 86 3.92 5.73 22.74
C LYS A 86 4.87 6.04 21.61
N ILE A 87 4.51 5.60 20.40
CA ILE A 87 5.17 6.06 19.19
C ILE A 87 4.52 7.39 18.81
N LEU A 88 5.32 8.45 18.84
CA LEU A 88 4.86 9.81 18.53
C LEU A 88 4.90 10.04 17.03
N GLU A 89 6.01 9.64 16.40
CA GLU A 89 6.25 9.85 14.98
C GLU A 89 6.94 8.65 14.35
N THR A 90 6.69 8.45 13.07
CA THR A 90 7.47 7.55 12.21
C THR A 90 7.93 8.33 11.00
N TRP A 91 9.20 8.20 10.69
CA TRP A 91 9.81 8.79 9.52
C TRP A 91 10.19 7.66 8.57
N VAL A 92 9.86 7.82 7.29
CA VAL A 92 10.20 6.83 6.24
C VAL A 92 10.90 7.59 5.12
N ALA A 93 12.19 7.28 4.90
CA ALA A 93 13.01 7.96 3.91
C ALA A 93 12.95 9.50 3.98
N GLY A 94 12.81 10.06 5.18
CA GLY A 94 12.73 11.51 5.42
C GLY A 94 11.31 12.10 5.38
N VAL A 95 10.28 11.30 5.11
CA VAL A 95 8.88 11.73 5.18
C VAL A 95 8.32 11.48 6.58
N ARG A 96 7.77 12.51 7.22
CA ARG A 96 7.22 12.48 8.58
C ARG A 96 5.77 12.00 8.60
N PHE A 97 5.47 11.05 9.49
CA PHE A 97 4.13 10.59 9.84
C PHE A 97 3.91 10.78 11.34
N GLU A 98 3.02 11.70 11.71
CA GLU A 98 2.69 12.02 13.10
C GLU A 98 1.48 11.19 13.57
N HIS A 99 1.63 10.51 14.71
CA HIS A 99 0.60 9.62 15.27
C HIS A 99 -0.11 10.25 16.47
N GLU A 100 0.62 11.01 17.30
CA GLU A 100 0.08 11.79 18.41
C GLU A 100 0.75 13.17 18.45
N ALA A 101 -0.05 14.22 18.63
CA ALA A 101 0.45 15.58 18.75
C ALA A 101 1.36 15.70 19.99
N ALA A 102 2.62 16.09 19.78
CA ALA A 102 3.50 16.42 20.89
C ALA A 102 2.91 17.59 21.69
N PRO A 103 2.95 17.57 23.04
CA PRO A 103 2.41 18.68 23.83
C PRO A 103 3.13 20.00 23.47
N PRO A 104 2.39 21.12 23.32
CA PRO A 104 3.00 22.40 22.98
C PRO A 104 4.00 22.82 24.07
N ARG A 105 5.24 23.11 23.67
CA ARG A 105 6.30 23.53 24.59
C ARG A 105 6.27 25.04 24.76
N SER A 106 6.19 25.54 26.01
CA SER A 106 6.43 26.95 26.30
C SER A 106 7.95 27.19 26.40
N LEU A 107 8.46 28.17 25.65
CA LEU A 107 9.87 28.61 25.67
C LEU A 107 10.06 29.94 26.44
N GLU A 108 9.04 30.39 27.17
CA GLU A 108 9.12 31.57 28.01
C GLU A 108 10.10 31.35 29.17
N GLY A 109 11.02 32.29 29.37
CA GLY A 109 12.05 32.14 30.41
C GLY A 109 13.30 33.00 30.20
N GLN A 110 14.23 32.89 31.14
CA GLN A 110 15.56 33.50 31.07
C GLN A 110 16.62 32.43 30.83
N TYR A 111 17.56 32.74 29.96
CA TYR A 111 18.58 31.81 29.49
C TYR A 111 19.97 32.44 29.51
N GLU A 112 20.98 31.70 29.94
CA GLU A 112 22.40 32.04 29.80
C GLU A 112 22.94 31.45 28.50
N LEU A 113 23.54 32.28 27.65
CA LEU A 113 24.18 31.93 26.39
C LEU A 113 25.69 31.99 26.56
N THR A 114 26.37 30.86 26.39
CA THR A 114 27.83 30.78 26.33
C THR A 114 28.29 30.72 24.87
N LEU A 115 29.11 31.69 24.46
CA LEU A 115 29.61 31.87 23.10
C LEU A 115 31.03 31.32 22.94
N SER A 116 31.26 30.68 21.80
CA SER A 116 32.60 30.27 21.34
C SER A 116 33.17 31.37 20.45
N ASP A 117 34.37 31.86 20.76
CA ASP A 117 35.13 32.86 19.98
C ASP A 117 34.34 34.12 19.56
N PRO A 118 33.74 34.87 20.52
CA PRO A 118 33.00 36.09 20.19
C PRO A 118 33.91 37.25 19.73
N PRO A 119 33.53 38.02 18.70
CA PRO A 119 34.34 39.12 18.17
C PRO A 119 34.25 40.37 19.07
N GLY A 120 35.06 40.41 20.14
CA GLY A 120 35.20 41.60 20.98
C GLY A 120 34.06 41.87 21.96
N ILE A 121 33.21 40.87 22.22
CA ILE A 121 32.14 40.91 23.25
C ILE A 121 32.34 39.79 24.29
N PRO A 122 31.69 39.86 25.47
CA PRO A 122 31.79 38.81 26.48
C PRO A 122 31.34 37.44 25.97
N ALA A 123 32.01 36.38 26.43
CA ALA A 123 31.66 34.99 26.12
C ALA A 123 30.35 34.52 26.77
N ARG A 124 29.71 35.36 27.59
CA ARG A 124 28.43 35.08 28.25
C ARG A 124 27.44 36.21 28.00
N LEU A 125 26.24 35.84 27.58
CA LEU A 125 25.11 36.74 27.36
C LEU A 125 23.85 36.16 28.01
N PHE A 126 22.83 36.98 28.27
CA PHE A 126 21.57 36.54 28.86
C PHE A 126 20.41 36.87 27.93
N LEU A 127 19.59 35.88 27.58
CA LEU A 127 18.42 36.01 26.72
C LEU A 127 17.14 35.85 27.55
N LYS A 128 16.24 36.83 27.47
CA LYS A 128 14.87 36.70 27.98
C LYS A 128 13.90 36.58 26.81
N ILE A 129 13.01 35.60 26.85
CA ILE A 129 11.92 35.41 25.87
C ILE A 129 10.58 35.56 26.60
N ASP A 130 9.75 36.50 26.16
CA ASP A 130 8.41 36.78 26.69
C ASP A 130 7.33 36.58 25.59
N GLY A 131 6.22 35.91 25.92
CA GLY A 131 5.00 35.78 25.11
C GLY A 131 4.97 34.59 24.14
N THR A 132 3.81 33.92 24.03
CA THR A 132 3.58 32.76 23.15
C THR A 132 3.12 33.09 21.72
N SER A 133 2.50 34.26 21.49
CA SER A 133 1.90 34.66 20.20
C SER A 133 2.48 35.94 19.58
N GLN A 134 3.10 36.82 20.38
CA GLN A 134 3.92 37.95 19.94
C GLN A 134 5.24 37.94 20.70
N LEU A 135 6.22 37.20 20.18
CA LEU A 135 7.51 37.03 20.83
C LEU A 135 8.22 38.37 21.04
N LYS A 136 8.61 38.65 22.28
CA LYS A 136 9.56 39.71 22.63
C LYS A 136 10.81 39.04 23.20
N ALA A 137 11.96 39.36 22.64
CA ALA A 137 13.22 38.83 23.13
C ALA A 137 14.26 39.94 23.32
N THR A 138 15.02 39.85 24.40
CA THR A 138 16.06 40.81 24.80
C THR A 138 17.32 40.06 25.18
N ILE A 139 18.47 40.53 24.70
CA ILE A 139 19.79 40.02 25.06
C ILE A 139 20.56 41.07 25.85
N SER A 140 21.16 40.69 26.98
CA SER A 140 21.97 41.58 27.83
C SER A 140 23.34 40.95 28.17
N GLN A 141 24.29 41.80 28.56
CA GLN A 141 25.60 41.37 29.07
C GLN A 141 25.58 41.07 30.58
N THR A 142 24.53 41.52 31.28
CA THR A 142 24.27 41.27 32.71
C THR A 142 22.90 40.57 32.91
N PRO A 143 22.69 39.79 33.98
CA PRO A 143 21.41 39.13 34.24
C PRO A 143 20.25 40.13 34.35
N ILE A 144 19.09 39.81 33.77
CA ILE A 144 17.91 40.68 33.78
C ILE A 144 17.07 40.38 35.03
N VAL A 145 17.26 41.10 36.13
CA VAL A 145 16.44 40.92 37.35
C VAL A 145 15.13 41.69 37.23
N ALA A 146 14.01 41.09 37.64
CA ALA A 146 12.69 41.74 37.64
C ALA A 146 12.67 42.97 38.58
N ALA A 147 12.18 44.10 38.09
CA ALA A 147 12.02 45.32 38.89
C ALA A 147 10.95 45.10 39.98
N SER A 148 11.36 45.08 41.24
CA SER A 148 10.46 45.18 42.40
C SER A 148 10.05 46.64 42.65
N GLU A 149 8.86 46.79 43.22
CA GLU A 149 8.10 48.02 43.41
C GLU A 149 8.83 49.18 44.13
N LYS A 150 8.35 50.40 43.84
CA LYS A 150 8.77 51.68 44.41
C LYS A 150 8.81 51.70 45.95
N THR A 151 9.75 52.45 46.52
CA THR A 151 9.52 53.20 47.76
C THR A 151 10.36 54.48 47.78
N GLU A 152 9.85 55.48 48.51
CA GLU A 152 10.08 56.92 48.41
C GLU A 152 11.36 57.45 49.09
N GLN A 153 11.82 58.62 48.58
CA GLN A 153 12.52 59.74 49.25
C GLN A 153 13.84 59.52 50.02
N SER A 154 14.92 60.19 49.57
CA SER A 154 15.53 61.33 50.28
C SER A 154 16.59 62.06 49.42
N ASP A 155 16.89 63.29 49.83
CA ASP A 155 17.46 64.42 49.08
C ASP A 155 18.99 64.42 48.80
N GLN A 156 19.33 65.19 47.76
CA GLN A 156 20.58 65.95 47.49
C GLN A 156 21.77 65.29 46.73
N PRO A 157 22.54 66.11 45.97
CA PRO A 157 23.20 65.70 44.72
C PRO A 157 24.72 65.59 44.81
N GLU A 158 25.35 64.75 43.98
CA GLU A 158 26.76 64.91 43.62
C GLU A 158 27.11 64.19 42.30
N GLU A 159 28.04 64.80 41.58
CA GLU A 159 28.58 64.50 40.25
C GLU A 159 29.39 63.19 40.21
N ASP A 160 29.35 62.44 39.10
CA ASP A 160 30.44 62.37 38.11
C ASP A 160 30.28 61.21 37.11
N ALA A 161 30.87 61.40 35.94
CA ALA A 161 30.71 60.62 34.71
C ALA A 161 31.08 59.13 34.78
N SER A 162 30.31 58.29 34.07
CA SER A 162 30.84 57.10 33.42
C SER A 162 30.13 56.84 32.08
N ASP A 163 30.94 56.54 31.06
CA ASP A 163 30.56 56.07 29.73
C ASP A 163 29.87 54.69 29.81
N ASP A 164 28.57 54.65 30.14
CA ASP A 164 27.82 53.40 30.16
C ASP A 164 27.23 53.07 28.78
N ILE A 165 27.79 52.02 28.17
CA ILE A 165 27.25 51.35 26.99
C ILE A 165 25.89 50.72 27.37
N PRO A 166 24.83 50.80 26.54
CA PRO A 166 23.51 50.29 26.92
C PRO A 166 23.53 48.78 27.27
N GLN A 167 23.05 48.41 28.46
CA GLN A 167 23.12 47.06 29.03
C GLN A 167 22.20 46.00 28.38
N SER A 168 21.35 46.34 27.39
CA SER A 168 20.48 45.35 26.72
C SER A 168 20.12 45.70 25.26
N LEU A 169 20.05 44.68 24.41
CA LEU A 169 19.70 44.74 22.99
C LEU A 169 18.39 44.00 22.73
N LYS A 170 17.47 44.66 22.01
CA LYS A 170 16.24 44.00 21.57
C LYS A 170 16.50 43.11 20.36
N VAL A 171 16.03 41.87 20.41
CA VAL A 171 16.00 40.96 19.25
C VAL A 171 14.91 41.44 18.30
N THR A 172 15.30 41.79 17.08
CA THR A 172 14.38 42.19 16.01
C THR A 172 13.95 40.98 15.19
N SER A 173 12.68 40.98 14.76
CA SER A 173 12.03 39.87 14.05
C SER A 173 12.21 38.49 14.72
N PRO A 174 11.94 38.35 16.04
CA PRO A 174 12.01 37.04 16.68
C PRO A 174 10.97 36.11 16.05
N ALA A 175 11.42 34.96 15.57
CA ALA A 175 10.57 33.94 14.98
C ALA A 175 10.84 32.61 15.68
N LEU A 176 9.77 31.96 16.11
CA LEU A 176 9.78 30.60 16.61
C LEU A 176 9.09 29.70 15.59
N ARG A 177 9.82 28.69 15.10
CA ARG A 177 9.25 27.60 14.30
C ARG A 177 9.65 26.30 14.99
N ASP A 178 8.66 25.59 15.53
CA ASP A 178 8.85 24.39 16.35
C ASP A 178 9.82 24.61 17.54
N THR A 179 11.00 24.00 17.53
CA THR A 179 12.04 24.18 18.57
C THR A 179 13.13 25.18 18.17
N GLN A 180 13.01 25.80 16.98
CA GLN A 180 14.01 26.72 16.46
C GLN A 180 13.60 28.17 16.71
N PHE A 181 14.36 28.85 17.55
CA PHE A 181 14.26 30.29 17.76
C PHE A 181 15.28 31.01 16.88
N SER A 182 14.83 32.00 16.13
CA SER A 182 15.70 32.84 15.32
C SER A 182 15.40 34.31 15.51
N GLY A 183 16.40 35.17 15.32
CA GLY A 183 16.22 36.61 15.43
C GLY A 183 17.45 37.40 14.99
N GLN A 184 17.29 38.71 14.83
CA GLN A 184 18.35 39.61 14.38
C GLN A 184 18.74 40.59 15.48
N LEU A 185 20.04 40.80 15.63
CA LEU A 185 20.63 41.71 16.61
C LEU A 185 21.31 42.87 15.87
N LYS A 186 20.95 44.10 16.24
CA LYS A 186 21.66 45.31 15.82
C LYS A 186 22.87 45.51 16.73
N CYS A 187 24.07 45.34 16.21
CA CYS A 187 25.28 45.20 17.02
C CYS A 187 26.03 46.53 17.23
N GLU A 188 25.48 47.67 16.80
CA GLU A 188 26.11 48.99 16.91
C GLU A 188 26.39 49.38 18.37
N ALA A 189 25.54 48.93 19.30
CA ALA A 189 25.75 49.13 20.74
C ALA A 189 27.00 48.38 21.27
N TRP A 190 27.47 47.35 20.56
CA TRP A 190 28.70 46.61 20.87
C TRP A 190 29.89 47.07 20.02
N LYS A 191 29.79 48.23 19.34
CA LYS A 191 30.81 48.77 18.43
C LYS A 191 31.13 47.84 17.25
N ILE A 192 30.19 46.98 16.86
CA ILE A 192 30.26 46.12 15.66
C ILE A 192 29.26 46.67 14.65
N GLU A 193 29.73 47.13 13.49
CA GLU A 193 28.84 47.62 12.43
C GLU A 193 28.12 46.45 11.74
N GLY A 194 26.78 46.49 11.72
CA GLY A 194 25.92 45.54 11.00
C GLY A 194 25.00 44.70 11.89
N ILE A 195 24.33 43.73 11.27
CA ILE A 195 23.30 42.88 11.90
C ILE A 195 23.82 41.45 12.08
N ALA A 196 23.81 40.96 13.32
CA ALA A 196 24.08 39.54 13.60
C ALA A 196 22.80 38.71 13.55
N ARG A 197 22.90 37.45 13.10
CA ARG A 197 21.77 36.51 13.05
C ARG A 197 21.93 35.44 14.13
N LEU A 198 20.97 35.36 15.04
CA LEU A 198 20.89 34.36 16.08
C LEU A 198 19.99 33.21 15.61
N SER A 199 20.48 31.97 15.71
CA SER A 199 19.70 30.75 15.48
C SER A 199 19.95 29.77 16.62
N LEU A 200 18.92 29.47 17.41
CA LEU A 200 18.96 28.53 18.54
C LEU A 200 17.99 27.39 18.31
N THR A 201 18.40 26.17 18.64
CA THR A 201 17.54 24.98 18.63
C THR A 201 17.41 24.47 20.06
N PHE A 202 16.22 24.61 20.63
CA PHE A 202 15.93 24.18 21.99
C PHE A 202 15.83 22.65 22.06
N THR A 203 16.62 22.07 22.96
CA THR A 203 16.61 20.64 23.28
C THR A 203 15.70 20.41 24.47
N ALA A 204 14.92 19.32 24.48
CA ALA A 204 14.05 19.02 25.62
C ALA A 204 14.89 18.93 26.91
N PRO A 205 14.40 19.44 28.06
CA PRO A 205 15.10 19.22 29.32
C PRO A 205 15.21 17.72 29.56
N THR A 206 16.44 17.21 29.63
CA THR A 206 16.69 15.81 29.95
C THR A 206 16.74 15.71 31.46
N VAL A 207 15.68 15.19 32.09
CA VAL A 207 15.74 14.82 33.51
C VAL A 207 16.56 13.53 33.58
N SER A 208 17.86 13.65 33.85
CA SER A 208 18.70 12.50 34.15
C SER A 208 18.50 12.14 35.63
N THR A 209 17.68 11.14 35.92
CA THR A 209 17.70 10.50 37.24
C THR A 209 18.90 9.56 37.30
N VAL A 210 19.99 10.03 37.91
CA VAL A 210 21.08 9.12 38.30
C VAL A 210 20.56 8.27 39.45
N ALA A 211 20.57 6.95 39.27
CA ALA A 211 20.18 6.01 40.31
C ALA A 211 21.16 6.09 41.48
N GLY A 212 20.67 6.58 42.63
CA GLY A 212 21.31 6.40 43.94
C GLY A 212 22.11 7.60 44.44
N THR A 213 21.42 8.58 45.02
CA THR A 213 21.60 9.17 46.38
C THR A 213 20.65 10.37 46.49
N ALA A 214 19.99 10.54 47.64
CA ALA A 214 19.11 11.67 47.88
C ALA A 214 19.93 12.97 47.99
N ASP A 215 19.89 13.80 46.96
CA ASP A 215 19.92 15.27 47.01
C ASP A 215 19.64 15.82 45.59
N THR A 216 18.96 16.96 45.55
CA THR A 216 18.48 17.82 44.44
C THR A 216 18.85 17.43 42.99
N PRO A 217 17.89 17.34 42.05
CA PRO A 217 18.18 17.05 40.65
C PRO A 217 19.08 18.13 40.02
N VAL A 218 20.29 17.74 39.61
CA VAL A 218 21.21 18.63 38.87
C VAL A 218 20.89 18.53 37.38
N ILE A 219 20.29 19.58 36.80
CA ILE A 219 20.11 19.72 35.36
C ILE A 219 21.50 19.97 34.74
N THR A 220 22.06 18.99 34.03
CA THR A 220 23.42 19.10 33.42
C THR A 220 23.42 19.25 31.90
N ALA A 221 22.27 19.13 31.22
CA ALA A 221 22.17 19.27 29.77
C ALA A 221 21.84 20.72 29.34
N PRO A 222 22.40 21.24 28.23
CA PRO A 222 22.04 22.56 27.71
C PRO A 222 20.56 22.60 27.31
N ALA A 223 19.90 23.74 27.55
CA ALA A 223 18.51 24.01 27.18
C ALA A 223 18.35 24.25 25.67
N ALA A 224 19.41 24.72 25.00
CA ALA A 224 19.48 24.85 23.55
C ALA A 224 20.93 24.89 23.06
N MET A 225 21.14 24.66 21.77
CA MET A 225 22.40 24.95 21.09
C MET A 225 22.13 25.72 19.80
N GLY A 226 23.10 26.48 19.33
CA GLY A 226 22.90 27.29 18.15
C GLY A 226 24.13 28.03 17.66
N THR A 227 23.90 29.03 16.81
CA THR A 227 24.95 29.89 16.26
C THR A 227 24.54 31.35 16.29
N ILE A 228 25.53 32.23 16.39
CA ILE A 228 25.41 33.64 16.00
C ILE A 228 26.32 33.86 14.80
N ASP A 229 25.73 34.25 13.67
CA ASP A 229 26.46 34.71 12.50
C ASP A 229 26.70 36.21 12.61
N TRP A 230 27.97 36.61 12.67
CA TRP A 230 28.37 38.00 12.85
C TRP A 230 28.50 38.74 11.51
N PRO A 231 28.33 40.08 11.49
CA PRO A 231 28.43 40.88 10.27
C PRO A 231 29.76 40.77 9.52
N ASN A 232 30.84 40.47 10.24
CA ASN A 232 32.19 40.29 9.70
C ASN A 232 32.42 38.90 9.05
N GLY A 233 31.38 38.05 8.97
CA GLY A 233 31.43 36.71 8.38
C GLY A 233 31.91 35.60 9.32
N SER A 234 32.26 35.92 10.57
CA SER A 234 32.57 34.91 11.60
C SER A 234 31.31 34.32 12.21
N GLN A 235 31.41 33.09 12.75
CA GLN A 235 30.31 32.39 13.40
C GLN A 235 30.73 31.95 14.80
N SER A 236 29.91 32.27 15.81
CA SER A 236 30.09 31.77 17.18
C SER A 236 29.09 30.67 17.49
N HIS A 237 29.56 29.53 17.99
CA HIS A 237 28.69 28.50 18.54
C HIS A 237 28.15 28.93 19.91
N VAL A 238 26.86 28.70 20.13
CA VAL A 238 26.13 29.07 21.35
C VAL A 238 25.69 27.82 22.09
N ILE A 239 26.01 27.75 23.38
CA ILE A 239 25.44 26.78 24.31
C ILE A 239 24.51 27.54 25.25
N VAL A 240 23.26 27.11 25.38
CA VAL A 240 22.23 27.81 26.14
C VAL A 240 21.87 27.01 27.39
N ARG A 241 21.71 27.66 28.55
CA ARG A 241 21.26 27.06 29.81
C ARG A 241 20.09 27.86 30.39
N HIS A 242 19.13 27.18 31.03
CA HIS A 242 18.01 27.84 31.71
C HIS A 242 18.49 28.50 33.02
N MET A 243 17.96 29.67 33.35
CA MET A 243 18.16 30.33 34.64
C MET A 243 16.88 30.19 35.47
N ASP A 244 16.91 29.38 36.52
CA ASP A 244 15.75 29.19 37.39
C ASP A 244 15.49 30.46 38.22
N SER A 245 14.29 31.03 38.11
CA SER A 245 13.78 32.01 39.07
C SER A 245 13.18 31.27 40.26
N GLU A 246 13.68 31.49 41.47
CA GLU A 246 13.03 31.00 42.70
C GLU A 246 11.58 31.51 42.76
N SER A 247 10.60 30.61 42.66
CA SER A 247 9.21 30.89 42.99
C SER A 247 8.70 29.85 43.96
N ASN A 248 8.32 30.36 45.14
CA ASN A 248 7.70 29.68 46.27
C ASN A 248 6.68 28.62 45.86
N GLY A 249 6.77 27.47 46.52
CA GLY A 249 5.84 26.37 46.35
C GLY A 249 4.45 26.67 46.90
N GLU A 250 3.46 26.21 46.15
CA GLU A 250 2.24 25.67 46.74
C GLU A 250 1.70 24.57 45.82
N VAL A 251 1.70 23.36 46.35
CA VAL A 251 1.19 22.14 45.73
C VAL A 251 -0.29 22.04 46.11
N ALA A 252 -1.20 22.21 45.16
CA ALA A 252 -2.61 21.87 45.38
C ALA A 252 -2.91 20.51 44.73
N ALA A 253 -2.97 19.50 45.59
CA ALA A 253 -3.29 18.11 45.27
C ALA A 253 -4.78 17.93 44.90
N ALA A 254 -5.03 16.94 44.05
CA ALA A 254 -6.35 16.41 43.75
C ALA A 254 -6.81 15.36 44.78
N ALA A 255 -8.11 15.36 45.12
CA ALA A 255 -9.01 14.20 45.39
C ALA A 255 -10.30 14.68 46.11
N PRO A 256 -11.37 13.86 46.22
CA PRO A 256 -12.07 13.03 45.25
C PRO A 256 -13.61 13.31 45.23
N ALA A 257 -14.36 12.51 44.45
CA ALA A 257 -15.81 12.58 44.22
C ALA A 257 -16.71 12.23 45.44
N ALA A 258 -17.95 12.76 45.48
CA ALA A 258 -19.18 12.01 45.82
C ALA A 258 -20.49 12.80 45.53
N GLU A 259 -21.45 12.05 45.01
CA GLU A 259 -22.90 12.17 44.78
C GLU A 259 -23.72 13.12 45.70
N THR A 260 -24.83 13.75 45.29
CA THR A 260 -26.14 13.10 45.10
C THR A 260 -27.22 14.07 44.58
N SER A 261 -28.04 13.55 43.66
CA SER A 261 -29.50 13.70 43.43
C SER A 261 -30.28 14.95 43.85
N GLY A 262 -31.12 15.41 42.91
CA GLY A 262 -32.30 16.24 43.20
C GLY A 262 -33.13 16.57 41.96
N THR A 263 -33.89 15.60 41.46
CA THR A 263 -34.94 15.73 40.42
C THR A 263 -36.19 16.49 40.88
N THR A 264 -36.79 17.27 39.98
CA THR A 264 -38.22 17.38 39.56
C THR A 264 -38.42 18.76 38.90
N SER A 265 -39.29 19.00 37.90
CA SER A 265 -40.27 18.23 37.14
C SER A 265 -40.59 19.03 35.86
N ALA A 266 -41.07 18.31 34.85
CA ALA A 266 -41.56 18.83 33.57
C ALA A 266 -42.77 19.77 33.72
N ASP A 267 -42.98 20.63 32.71
CA ASP A 267 -44.24 20.65 31.97
C ASP A 267 -44.15 21.41 30.64
N ALA A 268 -45.04 21.02 29.73
CA ALA A 268 -44.96 21.15 28.30
C ALA A 268 -45.69 22.37 27.70
N ALA A 269 -45.36 22.60 26.42
CA ALA A 269 -46.19 23.13 25.34
C ALA A 269 -46.55 24.62 25.30
N ALA A 270 -46.11 25.30 24.23
CA ALA A 270 -47.01 25.89 23.22
C ALA A 270 -46.23 26.50 22.04
N ASN A 271 -46.67 26.13 20.83
CA ASN A 271 -46.27 26.67 19.53
C ASN A 271 -46.42 28.19 19.42
N ALA A 272 -45.48 28.84 18.74
CA ALA A 272 -45.75 29.97 17.87
C ALA A 272 -44.78 29.96 16.69
N ASP A 273 -45.34 29.63 15.53
CA ASP A 273 -44.75 29.64 14.19
C ASP A 273 -44.81 31.07 13.61
N LEU A 274 -44.18 31.26 12.43
CA LEU A 274 -44.14 32.44 11.53
C LEU A 274 -42.96 33.40 11.80
N THR A 275 -41.97 33.58 10.92
CA THR A 275 -42.09 33.83 9.47
C THR A 275 -40.74 33.63 8.76
N GLU A 276 -40.85 33.21 7.49
CA GLU A 276 -39.79 33.07 6.50
C GLU A 276 -38.95 34.35 6.30
N ALA A 277 -37.63 34.18 6.32
CA ALA A 277 -36.73 34.94 5.46
C ALA A 277 -35.84 33.93 4.73
N THR A 278 -36.22 33.64 3.50
CA THR A 278 -35.50 32.84 2.52
C THR A 278 -34.15 33.49 2.20
N SER A 279 -33.06 33.00 2.81
CA SER A 279 -31.71 33.14 2.26
C SER A 279 -31.39 31.92 1.42
N SER A 280 -31.86 31.92 0.18
CA SER A 280 -31.31 31.08 -0.88
C SER A 280 -29.89 31.54 -1.18
N GLN A 281 -28.89 30.81 -0.67
CA GLN A 281 -27.62 30.49 -1.34
C GLN A 281 -26.66 29.80 -0.36
N GLU A 282 -26.52 28.49 -0.51
CA GLU A 282 -25.18 27.89 -0.62
C GLU A 282 -25.28 26.83 -1.72
N ASP A 283 -24.73 27.17 -2.88
CA ASP A 283 -24.49 26.21 -3.95
C ASP A 283 -23.68 25.05 -3.37
N ASN A 284 -24.32 23.89 -3.30
CA ASN A 284 -23.77 22.61 -2.88
C ASN A 284 -22.78 22.10 -3.96
N THR A 285 -21.76 22.90 -4.26
CA THR A 285 -20.72 22.60 -5.24
C THR A 285 -19.75 21.61 -4.62
N SER A 286 -19.40 20.58 -5.40
CA SER A 286 -18.44 19.57 -4.96
C SER A 286 -17.12 20.25 -4.57
N SER A 287 -16.52 19.81 -3.45
CA SER A 287 -15.28 20.41 -2.95
C SER A 287 -14.09 20.17 -3.88
N PHE A 288 -14.23 19.22 -4.80
CA PHE A 288 -13.23 18.80 -5.77
C PHE A 288 -13.92 18.53 -7.11
N PRO A 289 -13.19 18.67 -8.24
CA PRO A 289 -13.66 18.21 -9.53
C PRO A 289 -13.99 16.71 -9.51
N VAL A 290 -15.01 16.31 -10.27
CA VAL A 290 -15.34 14.90 -10.45
C VAL A 290 -14.22 14.21 -11.24
N ASN A 291 -13.79 13.05 -10.77
CA ASN A 291 -12.79 12.21 -11.40
C ASN A 291 -13.25 10.75 -11.47
N PHE A 292 -12.56 9.94 -12.27
CA PHE A 292 -12.92 8.56 -12.56
C PHE A 292 -11.71 7.63 -12.44
N PRO A 293 -11.78 6.59 -11.60
CA PRO A 293 -12.79 6.34 -10.55
C PRO A 293 -12.89 7.49 -9.54
N LEU A 294 -13.99 7.56 -8.79
CA LEU A 294 -14.17 8.61 -7.79
C LEU A 294 -13.15 8.47 -6.65
N GLY A 295 -12.53 9.58 -6.27
CA GLY A 295 -11.66 9.66 -5.09
C GLY A 295 -10.17 9.76 -5.43
N ALA A 296 -9.32 9.24 -4.56
CA ALA A 296 -7.86 9.31 -4.75
C ALA A 296 -7.44 8.55 -6.02
N PHE A 297 -6.46 9.09 -6.75
CA PHE A 297 -5.91 8.51 -7.99
C PHE A 297 -6.90 8.42 -9.18
N GLY A 298 -8.11 8.93 -9.01
CA GLY A 298 -9.07 9.12 -10.10
C GLY A 298 -8.60 10.17 -11.10
N ARG A 299 -8.94 9.98 -12.38
CA ARG A 299 -8.48 10.83 -13.48
C ARG A 299 -9.65 11.64 -14.04
N ALA A 300 -9.40 12.88 -14.47
CA ALA A 300 -10.45 13.75 -15.03
C ALA A 300 -10.96 13.27 -16.39
N GLY A 301 -10.13 12.52 -17.13
CA GLY A 301 -10.45 11.96 -18.43
C GLY A 301 -9.40 10.93 -18.85
N LEU A 302 -9.56 10.39 -20.05
CA LEU A 302 -8.62 9.41 -20.60
C LEU A 302 -7.22 10.00 -20.81
N PRO A 303 -6.14 9.21 -20.65
CA PRO A 303 -4.82 9.70 -21.01
C PRO A 303 -4.77 10.00 -22.50
N ASP A 304 -4.04 11.03 -22.88
CA ASP A 304 -3.90 11.41 -24.28
C ASP A 304 -3.34 10.25 -25.12
N GLN A 305 -3.75 10.21 -26.38
CA GLN A 305 -3.28 9.25 -27.37
C GLN A 305 -2.68 10.04 -28.54
N PRO A 306 -1.40 10.39 -28.50
CA PRO A 306 -0.75 11.09 -29.59
C PRO A 306 -0.78 10.24 -30.87
N ALA A 307 -0.82 10.89 -32.04
CA ALA A 307 -0.88 10.20 -33.33
C ALA A 307 0.32 9.27 -33.53
N PHE A 308 1.52 9.76 -33.21
CA PHE A 308 2.77 8.99 -33.19
C PHE A 308 3.62 9.38 -31.98
N VAL A 309 4.23 8.38 -31.35
CA VAL A 309 5.24 8.56 -30.29
C VAL A 309 6.42 7.63 -30.56
N ALA A 310 7.63 8.18 -30.53
CA ALA A 310 8.88 7.44 -30.70
C ALA A 310 9.68 7.45 -29.39
N PHE A 311 9.91 6.27 -28.83
CA PHE A 311 10.81 6.07 -27.69
C PHE A 311 12.18 5.70 -28.22
N VAL A 312 13.16 6.58 -28.07
CA VAL A 312 14.50 6.43 -28.66
C VAL A 312 15.54 6.05 -27.60
N HIS A 313 16.61 5.37 -28.03
CA HIS A 313 17.76 4.97 -27.20
C HIS A 313 17.45 3.98 -26.06
N ALA A 314 16.38 3.19 -26.21
CA ALA A 314 16.01 2.16 -25.25
C ALA A 314 16.80 0.86 -25.47
N ARG A 315 16.97 0.08 -24.40
CA ARG A 315 17.14 -1.38 -24.53
C ARG A 315 15.76 -2.03 -24.58
N ILE A 316 15.37 -2.61 -25.70
CA ILE A 316 14.02 -3.14 -25.94
C ILE A 316 14.03 -4.66 -25.90
N TRP A 317 13.27 -5.24 -24.98
CA TRP A 317 12.96 -6.65 -24.94
C TRP A 317 11.70 -6.86 -25.78
N THR A 318 11.84 -7.37 -27.00
CA THR A 318 10.66 -7.52 -27.87
C THR A 318 9.76 -8.67 -27.43
N CYS A 319 10.33 -9.68 -26.75
CA CYS A 319 9.72 -11.00 -26.52
C CYS A 319 9.23 -11.69 -27.81
N GLY A 320 9.59 -11.16 -28.98
CA GLY A 320 9.30 -11.71 -30.29
C GLY A 320 10.56 -12.28 -30.94
N PRO A 321 10.55 -12.51 -32.25
CA PRO A 321 11.69 -13.08 -32.98
C PRO A 321 12.97 -12.23 -32.93
N ASP A 322 12.84 -10.91 -32.77
CA ASP A 322 13.96 -9.97 -32.75
C ASP A 322 14.73 -9.95 -31.41
N GLY A 323 14.26 -10.67 -30.39
CA GLY A 323 14.93 -10.81 -29.11
C GLY A 323 15.09 -9.48 -28.36
N ILE A 324 16.30 -9.22 -27.86
CA ILE A 324 16.65 -8.00 -27.14
C ILE A 324 17.48 -7.09 -28.05
N LEU A 325 17.05 -5.83 -28.19
CA LEU A 325 17.67 -4.82 -29.02
C LEU A 325 18.27 -3.71 -28.15
N ASP A 326 19.55 -3.41 -28.34
CA ASP A 326 20.24 -2.30 -27.66
C ASP A 326 20.24 -1.04 -28.55
N ASP A 327 20.14 0.14 -27.91
CA ASP A 327 20.07 1.46 -28.57
C ASP A 327 19.02 1.51 -29.69
N ALA A 328 17.82 1.01 -29.37
CA ALA A 328 16.74 0.84 -30.31
C ALA A 328 15.61 1.87 -30.10
N THR A 329 14.76 1.98 -31.10
CA THR A 329 13.58 2.82 -31.12
C THR A 329 12.31 1.98 -31.16
N LEU A 330 11.32 2.32 -30.31
CA LEU A 330 9.94 1.86 -30.42
C LEU A 330 9.08 3.01 -30.96
N LEU A 331 8.51 2.84 -32.15
CA LEU A 331 7.54 3.77 -32.72
C LEU A 331 6.13 3.18 -32.55
N ILE A 332 5.27 3.93 -31.87
CA ILE A 332 3.85 3.62 -31.74
C ILE A 332 3.02 4.66 -32.49
N GLY A 333 1.83 4.26 -32.92
CA GLY A 333 0.87 5.18 -33.53
C GLY A 333 -0.53 4.58 -33.56
N ASN A 334 -1.54 5.43 -33.33
CA ASN A 334 -2.96 5.03 -33.27
C ASN A 334 -3.21 3.79 -32.39
N GLY A 335 -2.51 3.71 -31.25
CA GLY A 335 -2.63 2.62 -30.29
C GLY A 335 -1.98 1.29 -30.67
N LYS A 336 -1.16 1.27 -31.73
CA LYS A 336 -0.43 0.08 -32.18
C LYS A 336 1.07 0.33 -32.26
N VAL A 337 1.85 -0.74 -32.20
CA VAL A 337 3.27 -0.74 -32.56
C VAL A 337 3.36 -0.57 -34.08
N VAL A 338 4.06 0.46 -34.53
CA VAL A 338 4.30 0.74 -35.95
C VAL A 338 5.60 0.09 -36.37
N ALA A 339 6.67 0.29 -35.59
CA ALA A 339 7.98 -0.26 -35.86
C ALA A 339 8.80 -0.38 -34.56
N VAL A 340 9.72 -1.34 -34.55
CA VAL A 340 10.71 -1.52 -33.49
C VAL A 340 12.06 -1.89 -34.13
N GLY A 341 13.16 -1.28 -33.69
CA GLY A 341 14.47 -1.53 -34.29
C GLY A 341 15.48 -0.42 -34.05
N GLN A 342 16.73 -0.64 -34.47
CA GLN A 342 17.80 0.36 -34.39
C GLN A 342 17.68 1.46 -35.46
N ALA A 343 17.10 1.13 -36.61
CA ALA A 343 16.87 2.04 -37.73
C ALA A 343 15.38 2.15 -38.01
N VAL A 344 14.67 2.93 -37.18
CA VAL A 344 13.24 3.23 -37.35
C VAL A 344 13.09 4.62 -37.94
N GLU A 345 12.34 4.74 -39.04
CA GLU A 345 11.96 6.03 -39.60
C GLU A 345 10.90 6.68 -38.70
N ILE A 346 11.25 7.81 -38.09
CA ILE A 346 10.38 8.57 -37.19
C ILE A 346 9.66 9.65 -38.01
N PRO A 347 8.30 9.67 -38.04
CA PRO A 347 7.54 10.75 -38.67
C PRO A 347 7.89 12.12 -38.07
N ALA A 348 7.88 13.17 -38.90
CA ALA A 348 8.29 14.51 -38.47
C ALA A 348 7.38 15.14 -37.38
N ASP A 349 6.14 14.66 -37.29
CA ASP A 349 5.13 15.07 -36.30
C ASP A 349 5.05 14.13 -35.09
N ALA A 350 5.90 13.11 -35.01
CA ALA A 350 5.93 12.20 -33.87
C ALA A 350 6.48 12.90 -32.62
N GLN A 351 5.84 12.64 -31.48
CA GLN A 351 6.40 13.00 -30.18
C GLN A 351 7.62 12.11 -29.90
N ILE A 352 8.79 12.72 -29.70
CA ILE A 352 10.02 11.98 -29.39
C ILE A 352 10.23 11.98 -27.88
N ILE A 353 10.46 10.80 -27.31
CA ILE A 353 10.79 10.59 -25.89
C ILE A 353 12.15 9.88 -25.83
N ASP A 354 13.17 10.57 -25.33
CA ASP A 354 14.47 9.96 -25.05
C ASP A 354 14.39 9.16 -23.75
N VAL A 355 14.65 7.85 -23.84
CA VAL A 355 14.63 6.90 -22.73
C VAL A 355 15.99 6.23 -22.55
N ARG A 356 17.08 6.95 -22.86
CA ARG A 356 18.45 6.46 -22.66
C ARG A 356 18.66 5.95 -21.23
N GLY A 357 19.22 4.76 -21.12
CA GLY A 357 19.46 4.07 -19.85
C GLY A 357 18.24 3.32 -19.30
N MET A 358 17.06 3.48 -19.92
CA MET A 358 15.85 2.73 -19.58
C MET A 358 15.69 1.50 -20.48
N GLN A 359 14.80 0.60 -20.06
CA GLN A 359 14.46 -0.60 -20.81
C GLN A 359 12.96 -0.64 -21.12
N ILE A 360 12.59 -1.22 -22.26
CA ILE A 360 11.19 -1.37 -22.66
C ILE A 360 10.86 -2.85 -22.82
N THR A 361 9.70 -3.27 -22.31
CA THR A 361 9.16 -4.63 -22.47
C THR A 361 7.72 -4.57 -22.97
N PRO A 362 7.13 -5.66 -23.50
CA PRO A 362 5.69 -5.76 -23.63
C PRO A 362 5.04 -5.62 -22.24
N GLY A 363 3.77 -5.22 -22.22
CA GLY A 363 2.95 -5.18 -21.02
C GLY A 363 2.91 -6.54 -20.32
N ILE A 364 3.01 -6.54 -18.99
CA ILE A 364 2.85 -7.76 -18.20
C ILE A 364 1.38 -8.20 -18.28
N ILE A 365 1.18 -9.51 -18.42
CA ILE A 365 -0.15 -10.12 -18.52
C ILE A 365 -0.31 -11.14 -17.40
N ASP A 366 -1.31 -10.91 -16.53
CA ASP A 366 -1.67 -11.85 -15.47
C ASP A 366 -2.79 -12.77 -15.94
N CYS A 367 -2.49 -14.05 -16.15
CA CYS A 367 -3.48 -15.01 -16.64
C CYS A 367 -4.35 -15.63 -15.53
N HIS A 368 -4.11 -15.29 -14.25
CA HIS A 368 -4.95 -15.71 -13.12
C HIS A 368 -5.13 -14.59 -12.09
N SER A 369 -6.31 -13.97 -12.09
CA SER A 369 -6.61 -12.95 -11.09
C SER A 369 -8.07 -12.99 -10.62
N HIS A 370 -8.27 -12.44 -9.42
CA HIS A 370 -9.56 -12.26 -8.77
C HIS A 370 -9.86 -10.78 -8.46
N MET A 371 -9.00 -9.85 -8.91
CA MET A 371 -9.21 -8.41 -8.77
C MET A 371 -10.33 -7.89 -9.69
N ALA A 372 -10.64 -6.59 -9.61
CA ALA A 372 -11.68 -5.95 -10.40
C ALA A 372 -13.05 -6.61 -10.17
N THR A 373 -13.27 -7.04 -8.93
CA THR A 373 -14.50 -7.61 -8.40
C THR A 373 -14.73 -7.08 -6.98
N ASP A 374 -15.95 -7.19 -6.48
CA ASP A 374 -16.34 -6.83 -5.11
C ASP A 374 -15.82 -7.80 -4.03
N GLY A 375 -15.12 -8.87 -4.43
CA GLY A 375 -14.60 -9.93 -3.55
C GLY A 375 -15.40 -11.22 -3.58
N GLY A 376 -16.64 -11.22 -4.10
CA GLY A 376 -17.50 -12.39 -4.25
C GLY A 376 -17.29 -13.13 -5.57
N VAL A 377 -16.17 -13.85 -5.73
CA VAL A 377 -15.83 -14.48 -7.04
C VAL A 377 -16.35 -15.91 -7.23
N ASN A 378 -16.90 -16.57 -6.20
CA ASN A 378 -17.38 -17.95 -6.30
C ASN A 378 -18.88 -18.05 -6.00
N GLU A 379 -19.65 -18.61 -6.93
CA GLU A 379 -21.02 -19.07 -6.66
C GLU A 379 -20.97 -20.48 -6.05
N SER A 380 -20.67 -20.56 -4.75
CA SER A 380 -20.29 -21.82 -4.07
C SER A 380 -21.47 -22.74 -3.73
N THR A 381 -22.70 -22.33 -4.04
CA THR A 381 -23.93 -23.07 -3.67
C THR A 381 -24.17 -24.32 -4.54
N GLN A 382 -23.61 -24.36 -5.75
CA GLN A 382 -23.75 -25.49 -6.69
C GLN A 382 -22.41 -26.01 -7.19
N ALA A 383 -22.38 -27.19 -7.83
CA ALA A 383 -21.14 -27.80 -8.30
C ALA A 383 -20.74 -27.33 -9.71
N ILE A 384 -21.76 -26.91 -10.47
CA ILE A 384 -21.68 -26.43 -11.84
C ILE A 384 -22.38 -25.08 -11.83
N THR A 385 -21.68 -24.04 -12.24
CA THR A 385 -22.21 -22.66 -12.28
C THR A 385 -21.70 -21.92 -13.53
N CYS A 386 -21.50 -22.63 -14.64
CA CYS A 386 -20.91 -22.05 -15.85
C CYS A 386 -21.83 -21.06 -16.60
N GLU A 387 -23.06 -20.87 -16.14
CA GLU A 387 -23.96 -19.81 -16.57
C GLU A 387 -23.62 -18.43 -16.00
N VAL A 388 -22.94 -18.34 -14.83
CA VAL A 388 -22.56 -17.05 -14.23
C VAL A 388 -21.28 -16.49 -14.87
N ARG A 389 -21.14 -15.16 -14.90
CA ARG A 389 -20.15 -14.48 -15.74
C ARG A 389 -19.44 -13.37 -14.98
N ILE A 390 -18.12 -13.46 -14.85
CA ILE A 390 -17.29 -12.37 -14.29
C ILE A 390 -17.51 -11.06 -15.05
N GLY A 391 -17.68 -11.15 -16.38
CA GLY A 391 -17.88 -9.98 -17.24
C GLY A 391 -19.13 -9.15 -16.92
N ASP A 392 -20.08 -9.65 -16.13
CA ASP A 392 -21.28 -8.91 -15.73
C ASP A 392 -21.04 -7.98 -14.52
N PHE A 393 -19.94 -8.16 -13.77
CA PHE A 393 -19.69 -7.46 -12.51
C PHE A 393 -18.24 -6.96 -12.34
N ILE A 394 -17.55 -6.68 -13.45
CA ILE A 394 -16.23 -6.04 -13.40
C ILE A 394 -16.32 -4.71 -12.62
N ASP A 395 -15.63 -4.63 -11.49
CA ASP A 395 -15.49 -3.41 -10.70
C ASP A 395 -14.36 -2.56 -11.30
N ALA A 396 -14.77 -1.59 -12.13
CA ALA A 396 -13.86 -0.64 -12.76
C ALA A 396 -13.18 0.33 -11.76
N ASP A 397 -13.67 0.39 -10.52
CA ASP A 397 -13.18 1.28 -9.49
C ASP A 397 -12.21 0.58 -8.51
N ASP A 398 -11.92 -0.71 -8.70
CA ASP A 398 -10.97 -1.43 -7.86
C ASP A 398 -9.57 -0.83 -7.99
N ILE A 399 -9.10 -0.18 -6.91
CA ILE A 399 -7.78 0.46 -6.83
C ILE A 399 -6.62 -0.51 -7.14
N THR A 400 -6.85 -1.82 -7.05
CA THR A 400 -5.88 -2.84 -7.46
C THR A 400 -5.49 -2.68 -8.94
N ILE A 401 -6.40 -2.25 -9.81
CA ILE A 401 -6.13 -1.97 -11.23
C ILE A 401 -5.02 -0.92 -11.36
N TYR A 402 -5.16 0.22 -10.66
CA TYR A 402 -4.16 1.29 -10.65
C TYR A 402 -2.82 0.83 -10.07
N ARG A 403 -2.86 0.05 -8.99
CA ARG A 403 -1.64 -0.47 -8.34
C ARG A 403 -0.89 -1.47 -9.24
N GLN A 404 -1.61 -2.26 -10.03
CA GLN A 404 -1.02 -3.20 -10.99
C GLN A 404 -0.48 -2.51 -12.24
N LEU A 405 -1.11 -1.43 -12.70
CA LEU A 405 -0.49 -0.53 -13.67
C LEU A 405 0.87 -0.02 -13.17
N ALA A 406 0.99 0.32 -11.88
CA ALA A 406 2.25 0.75 -11.27
C ALA A 406 3.33 -0.35 -11.21
N GLY A 407 2.95 -1.61 -11.44
CA GLY A 407 3.84 -2.78 -11.59
C GLY A 407 4.08 -3.21 -13.05
N GLY A 408 3.52 -2.49 -14.03
CA GLY A 408 3.67 -2.82 -15.45
C GLY A 408 2.64 -3.80 -16.01
N VAL A 409 1.61 -4.18 -15.24
CA VAL A 409 0.53 -5.05 -15.73
C VAL A 409 -0.39 -4.26 -16.64
N THR A 410 -0.67 -4.78 -17.84
CA THR A 410 -1.55 -4.14 -18.82
C THR A 410 -2.83 -4.91 -19.07
N SER A 411 -2.83 -6.23 -18.88
CA SER A 411 -3.98 -7.10 -19.10
C SER A 411 -4.05 -8.19 -18.06
N SER A 412 -5.27 -8.61 -17.73
CA SER A 412 -5.51 -9.70 -16.79
C SER A 412 -6.71 -10.53 -17.15
N ASN A 413 -6.65 -11.82 -16.84
CA ASN A 413 -7.79 -12.73 -16.93
C ASN A 413 -8.46 -12.85 -15.57
N ILE A 414 -9.65 -12.27 -15.44
CA ILE A 414 -10.43 -12.29 -14.20
C ILE A 414 -11.28 -13.55 -14.17
N LEU A 415 -11.12 -14.33 -13.10
CA LEU A 415 -11.62 -15.70 -12.98
C LEU A 415 -12.52 -15.84 -11.76
N HIS A 416 -13.43 -16.82 -11.82
CA HIS A 416 -13.97 -17.41 -10.60
C HIS A 416 -12.86 -18.08 -9.80
N GLY A 417 -13.05 -18.28 -8.49
CA GLY A 417 -12.13 -19.03 -7.65
C GLY A 417 -12.18 -20.54 -7.91
N SER A 418 -11.84 -21.36 -6.90
CA SER A 418 -11.76 -22.82 -7.03
C SER A 418 -12.80 -23.56 -6.17
N ALA A 419 -13.94 -22.95 -5.88
CA ALA A 419 -14.97 -23.57 -5.05
C ALA A 419 -15.75 -24.68 -5.78
N ASN A 420 -15.91 -24.56 -7.09
CA ASN A 420 -16.76 -25.41 -7.93
C ASN A 420 -15.91 -26.25 -8.89
N PRO A 421 -16.21 -27.54 -9.09
CA PRO A 421 -15.61 -28.32 -10.18
C PRO A 421 -15.71 -27.64 -11.55
N ILE A 422 -16.90 -27.12 -11.88
CA ILE A 422 -17.15 -26.25 -13.03
C ILE A 422 -17.68 -24.94 -12.47
N GLY A 423 -16.82 -23.93 -12.40
CA GLY A 423 -17.21 -22.58 -12.00
C GLY A 423 -17.79 -21.78 -13.16
N GLY A 424 -17.76 -20.46 -13.02
CA GLY A 424 -18.31 -19.55 -14.02
C GLY A 424 -17.36 -19.13 -15.14
N GLN A 425 -17.89 -18.27 -16.00
CA GLN A 425 -17.21 -17.74 -17.18
C GLN A 425 -16.24 -16.62 -16.82
N ASN A 426 -15.06 -16.64 -17.45
CA ASN A 426 -13.96 -15.72 -17.21
C ASN A 426 -14.11 -14.44 -18.05
N GLN A 427 -13.39 -13.38 -17.68
CA GLN A 427 -13.29 -12.16 -18.48
C GLN A 427 -11.84 -11.67 -18.55
N VAL A 428 -11.29 -11.62 -19.77
CA VAL A 428 -10.01 -10.92 -20.01
C VAL A 428 -10.28 -9.42 -20.12
N ILE A 429 -9.53 -8.62 -19.37
CA ILE A 429 -9.61 -7.16 -19.38
C ILE A 429 -8.24 -6.56 -19.69
N LYS A 430 -8.25 -5.36 -20.26
CA LYS A 430 -7.12 -4.43 -20.23
C LYS A 430 -7.33 -3.45 -19.07
N LEU A 431 -6.26 -3.12 -18.35
CA LEU A 431 -6.30 -2.28 -17.14
C LEU A 431 -6.46 -0.79 -17.47
N ARG A 432 -7.51 -0.44 -18.22
CA ARG A 432 -7.78 0.92 -18.71
C ARG A 432 -8.36 1.80 -17.60
N TRP A 433 -7.57 2.10 -16.57
CA TRP A 433 -7.98 2.87 -15.39
C TRP A 433 -8.71 4.18 -15.74
N GLY A 434 -9.89 4.38 -15.15
CA GLY A 434 -10.79 5.51 -15.43
C GLY A 434 -11.82 5.27 -16.53
N GLN A 435 -11.82 4.09 -17.17
CA GLN A 435 -12.88 3.66 -18.09
C GLN A 435 -13.99 2.87 -17.37
N PRO A 436 -15.21 2.82 -17.90
CA PRO A 436 -16.24 1.92 -17.39
C PRO A 436 -15.91 0.46 -17.71
N ALA A 437 -16.51 -0.46 -16.93
CA ALA A 437 -16.32 -1.91 -17.00
C ALA A 437 -16.34 -2.49 -18.44
N GLU A 438 -17.34 -2.13 -19.25
CA GLU A 438 -17.45 -2.60 -20.64
C GLU A 438 -16.25 -2.21 -21.50
N GLN A 439 -15.69 -1.01 -21.28
CA GLN A 439 -14.53 -0.54 -22.03
C GLN A 439 -13.21 -1.13 -21.51
N MET A 440 -13.20 -1.79 -20.34
CA MET A 440 -12.04 -2.55 -19.88
C MET A 440 -11.95 -3.94 -20.53
N LYS A 441 -13.06 -4.51 -21.02
CA LYS A 441 -13.07 -5.83 -21.65
C LYS A 441 -12.11 -5.87 -22.85
N PHE A 442 -11.36 -6.96 -22.96
CA PHE A 442 -10.52 -7.23 -24.12
C PHE A 442 -11.39 -7.89 -25.19
N ALA A 443 -11.90 -7.10 -26.14
CA ALA A 443 -12.89 -7.53 -27.13
C ALA A 443 -12.43 -8.71 -27.99
N GLU A 444 -11.14 -8.78 -28.32
CA GLU A 444 -10.55 -9.83 -29.15
C GLU A 444 -10.26 -11.13 -28.38
N ALA A 445 -10.30 -11.11 -27.04
CA ALA A 445 -10.06 -12.30 -26.25
C ALA A 445 -11.23 -13.30 -26.38
N PRO A 446 -10.97 -14.59 -26.66
CA PRO A 446 -12.02 -15.59 -26.66
C PRO A 446 -12.57 -15.82 -25.25
N GLN A 447 -13.73 -16.46 -25.20
CA GLN A 447 -14.39 -16.77 -23.95
C GLN A 447 -13.66 -17.90 -23.19
N GLY A 448 -13.60 -17.76 -21.87
CA GLY A 448 -13.04 -18.77 -20.96
C GLY A 448 -14.05 -19.24 -19.92
N VAL A 449 -13.75 -20.35 -19.26
CA VAL A 449 -14.48 -20.87 -18.09
C VAL A 449 -13.50 -21.43 -17.07
N LYS A 450 -13.77 -21.19 -15.78
CA LYS A 450 -12.98 -21.73 -14.68
C LYS A 450 -13.47 -23.13 -14.33
N LEU A 451 -12.56 -24.11 -14.35
CA LEU A 451 -12.75 -25.40 -13.71
C LEU A 451 -11.82 -25.50 -12.50
N ALA A 452 -12.08 -26.46 -11.61
CA ALA A 452 -11.18 -26.74 -10.51
C ALA A 452 -11.16 -28.22 -10.10
N LEU A 453 -9.99 -28.64 -9.60
CA LEU A 453 -9.69 -29.95 -9.04
C LEU A 453 -9.26 -29.80 -7.57
N GLY A 454 -8.86 -30.88 -6.92
CA GLY A 454 -8.18 -30.82 -5.64
C GLY A 454 -9.09 -30.75 -4.43
N GLU A 455 -8.46 -30.46 -3.29
CA GLU A 455 -9.08 -30.40 -1.96
C GLU A 455 -10.20 -29.35 -1.87
N ASN A 456 -10.14 -28.30 -2.70
CA ASN A 456 -11.09 -27.17 -2.65
C ASN A 456 -12.48 -27.57 -3.15
N VAL A 457 -12.55 -28.23 -4.30
CA VAL A 457 -13.85 -28.59 -4.91
C VAL A 457 -14.57 -29.73 -4.20
N LYS A 458 -13.79 -30.59 -3.51
CA LYS A 458 -14.30 -31.60 -2.57
C LYS A 458 -14.30 -31.12 -1.10
N GLN A 459 -14.18 -29.81 -0.87
CA GLN A 459 -14.43 -29.12 0.39
C GLN A 459 -13.66 -29.66 1.61
N SER A 460 -12.49 -30.29 1.42
CA SER A 460 -11.72 -30.86 2.54
C SER A 460 -11.03 -29.83 3.43
N ASN A 461 -10.88 -28.61 2.93
CA ASN A 461 -10.28 -27.50 3.66
C ASN A 461 -11.32 -26.51 4.20
N TRP A 462 -12.61 -26.85 4.15
CA TRP A 462 -13.69 -25.98 4.59
C TRP A 462 -14.06 -26.35 6.03
N SER A 463 -14.26 -25.34 6.87
CA SER A 463 -14.61 -25.55 8.28
C SER A 463 -15.95 -26.27 8.44
N GLU A 464 -16.89 -26.00 7.54
CA GLU A 464 -18.21 -26.64 7.47
C GLU A 464 -18.49 -27.06 6.02
N PRO A 465 -18.20 -28.31 5.63
CA PRO A 465 -18.54 -28.81 4.31
C PRO A 465 -20.05 -28.75 4.09
N THR A 466 -20.49 -28.25 2.92
CA THR A 466 -21.92 -28.00 2.67
C THR A 466 -22.73 -29.27 2.40
N GLY A 467 -22.08 -30.45 2.37
CA GLY A 467 -22.68 -31.70 1.91
C GLY A 467 -22.91 -31.77 0.40
N ARG A 468 -22.48 -30.75 -0.35
CA ARG A 468 -22.61 -30.67 -1.81
C ARG A 468 -21.80 -31.78 -2.48
N TYR A 469 -22.41 -32.50 -3.43
CA TYR A 469 -21.66 -33.40 -4.30
C TYR A 469 -20.75 -32.59 -5.25
N PRO A 470 -19.48 -32.95 -5.46
CA PRO A 470 -18.77 -34.13 -4.96
C PRO A 470 -17.95 -33.88 -3.67
N GLN A 471 -17.72 -34.93 -2.87
CA GLN A 471 -16.86 -34.91 -1.67
C GLN A 471 -15.56 -35.74 -1.83
N THR A 472 -15.34 -36.30 -3.03
CA THR A 472 -14.18 -37.13 -3.36
C THR A 472 -13.64 -36.77 -4.74
N ARG A 473 -12.35 -37.04 -4.99
CA ARG A 473 -11.73 -36.85 -6.32
C ARG A 473 -12.43 -37.68 -7.40
N MET A 474 -12.87 -38.89 -7.07
CA MET A 474 -13.66 -39.74 -7.98
C MET A 474 -15.00 -39.10 -8.33
N GLY A 475 -15.66 -38.47 -7.36
CA GLY A 475 -16.91 -37.74 -7.61
C GLY A 475 -16.70 -36.51 -8.49
N VAL A 476 -15.55 -35.84 -8.39
CA VAL A 476 -15.18 -34.74 -9.30
C VAL A 476 -15.06 -35.23 -10.74
N GLU A 477 -14.35 -36.35 -10.96
CA GLU A 477 -14.27 -36.98 -12.28
C GLU A 477 -15.65 -37.36 -12.83
N GLN A 478 -16.48 -38.03 -12.03
CA GLN A 478 -17.82 -38.45 -12.48
C GLN A 478 -18.70 -37.24 -12.82
N LEU A 479 -18.63 -36.16 -12.04
CA LEU A 479 -19.38 -34.93 -12.31
C LEU A 479 -19.01 -34.34 -13.69
N PHE A 480 -17.73 -34.30 -14.05
CA PHE A 480 -17.33 -33.80 -15.37
C PHE A 480 -17.92 -34.65 -16.51
N ARG A 481 -17.89 -35.99 -16.37
CA ARG A 481 -18.48 -36.91 -17.35
C ARG A 481 -19.99 -36.70 -17.50
N ASP A 482 -20.69 -36.61 -16.37
CA ASP A 482 -22.14 -36.38 -16.35
C ASP A 482 -22.50 -35.06 -17.02
N ALA A 483 -21.75 -33.98 -16.72
CA ALA A 483 -21.95 -32.66 -17.30
C ALA A 483 -21.72 -32.65 -18.82
N PHE A 484 -20.62 -33.25 -19.30
CA PHE A 484 -20.33 -33.30 -20.73
C PHE A 484 -21.30 -34.21 -21.51
N GLU A 485 -21.78 -35.30 -20.91
CA GLU A 485 -22.81 -36.12 -21.54
C GLU A 485 -24.16 -35.39 -21.61
N ALA A 486 -24.57 -34.71 -20.53
CA ALA A 486 -25.76 -33.87 -20.52
C ALA A 486 -25.70 -32.77 -21.59
N ALA A 487 -24.53 -32.16 -21.80
CA ALA A 487 -24.31 -31.17 -22.84
C ALA A 487 -24.40 -31.77 -24.26
N LYS A 488 -23.88 -32.97 -24.49
CA LYS A 488 -24.06 -33.68 -25.78
C LYS A 488 -25.53 -34.00 -26.06
N ASP A 489 -26.27 -34.46 -25.07
CA ASP A 489 -27.71 -34.73 -25.19
C ASP A 489 -28.51 -33.45 -25.45
N TYR A 490 -28.13 -32.36 -24.80
CA TYR A 490 -28.67 -31.03 -25.05
C TYR A 490 -28.44 -30.58 -26.49
N GLU A 491 -27.20 -30.68 -26.97
CA GLU A 491 -26.83 -30.33 -28.33
C GLU A 491 -27.57 -31.18 -29.37
N ALA A 492 -27.67 -32.50 -29.13
CA ALA A 492 -28.35 -33.44 -30.02
C ALA A 492 -29.84 -33.09 -30.17
N ARG A 493 -30.53 -32.72 -29.07
CA ARG A 493 -31.93 -32.28 -29.10
C ARG A 493 -32.10 -31.00 -29.92
N TRP A 494 -31.24 -30.02 -29.73
CA TRP A 494 -31.26 -28.77 -30.52
C TRP A 494 -30.96 -29.02 -31.99
N ASN A 495 -29.98 -29.85 -32.31
CA ASN A 495 -29.64 -30.20 -33.69
C ASN A 495 -30.81 -30.92 -34.38
N HIS A 496 -31.44 -31.89 -33.72
CA HIS A 496 -32.61 -32.59 -34.24
C HIS A 496 -33.78 -31.63 -34.50
N TRP A 497 -34.07 -30.73 -33.55
CA TRP A 497 -35.15 -29.76 -33.73
C TRP A 497 -34.82 -28.73 -34.82
N ASN A 498 -33.58 -28.23 -34.90
CA ASN A 498 -33.16 -27.29 -35.94
C ASN A 498 -33.27 -27.87 -37.35
N GLN A 499 -33.00 -29.18 -37.51
CA GLN A 499 -33.11 -29.90 -38.77
C GLN A 499 -34.56 -30.24 -39.14
N THR A 500 -35.37 -30.71 -38.18
CA THR A 500 -36.71 -31.24 -38.46
C THR A 500 -37.84 -30.22 -38.28
N ARG A 501 -37.63 -29.22 -37.41
CA ARG A 501 -38.64 -28.25 -36.92
C ARG A 501 -39.92 -28.92 -36.40
N ARG A 502 -39.83 -30.17 -35.92
CA ARG A 502 -40.95 -30.93 -35.37
C ARG A 502 -41.03 -30.79 -33.85
N GLY A 503 -42.23 -30.59 -33.33
CA GLY A 503 -42.49 -30.43 -31.90
C GLY A 503 -42.06 -29.07 -31.36
N LEU A 504 -42.13 -28.92 -30.04
CA LEU A 504 -41.68 -27.72 -29.34
C LEU A 504 -40.14 -27.63 -29.39
N PRO A 505 -39.57 -26.41 -29.52
CA PRO A 505 -38.12 -26.23 -29.38
C PRO A 505 -37.65 -26.73 -28.02
N PRO A 506 -36.47 -27.37 -27.93
CA PRO A 506 -35.84 -27.66 -26.65
C PRO A 506 -35.74 -26.40 -25.78
N ARG A 507 -35.92 -26.54 -24.47
CA ARG A 507 -35.80 -25.42 -23.53
C ARG A 507 -34.36 -24.88 -23.56
N LYS A 508 -34.22 -23.55 -23.60
CA LYS A 508 -32.92 -22.88 -23.44
C LYS A 508 -32.38 -23.10 -22.03
N ASP A 509 -31.10 -23.43 -21.91
CA ASP A 509 -30.43 -23.74 -20.66
C ASP A 509 -29.00 -23.15 -20.73
N LEU A 510 -28.71 -22.15 -19.91
CA LEU A 510 -27.47 -21.38 -20.01
C LEU A 510 -26.25 -22.17 -19.53
N GLU A 511 -26.43 -23.07 -18.57
CA GLU A 511 -25.38 -23.95 -18.06
C GLU A 511 -24.97 -24.93 -19.17
N LEU A 512 -25.96 -25.63 -19.76
CA LEU A 512 -25.71 -26.59 -20.84
C LEU A 512 -25.22 -25.89 -22.12
N GLU A 513 -25.65 -24.66 -22.41
CA GLU A 513 -25.10 -23.87 -23.53
C GLU A 513 -23.62 -23.60 -23.35
N ALA A 514 -23.18 -23.18 -22.15
CA ALA A 514 -21.77 -22.94 -21.86
C ALA A 514 -20.94 -24.24 -21.97
N LEU A 515 -21.48 -25.38 -21.52
CA LEU A 515 -20.84 -26.68 -21.68
C LEU A 515 -20.75 -27.14 -23.14
N VAL A 516 -21.77 -26.88 -23.96
CA VAL A 516 -21.71 -27.13 -25.41
C VAL A 516 -20.65 -26.27 -26.09
N GLU A 517 -20.44 -25.03 -25.64
CA GLU A 517 -19.35 -24.20 -26.15
C GLU A 517 -17.97 -24.77 -25.82
N ILE A 518 -17.81 -25.43 -24.66
CA ILE A 518 -16.58 -26.18 -24.34
C ILE A 518 -16.39 -27.36 -25.29
N LEU A 519 -17.43 -28.19 -25.48
CA LEU A 519 -17.40 -29.34 -26.39
C LEU A 519 -17.03 -28.92 -27.83
N ARG A 520 -17.47 -27.72 -28.25
CA ARG A 520 -17.16 -27.13 -29.55
C ARG A 520 -15.85 -26.35 -29.60
N GLN A 521 -15.08 -26.32 -28.51
CA GLN A 521 -13.84 -25.56 -28.36
C GLN A 521 -14.01 -24.06 -28.67
N LYS A 522 -15.20 -23.51 -28.40
CA LYS A 522 -15.47 -22.06 -28.47
C LYS A 522 -15.19 -21.36 -27.14
N ARG A 523 -15.18 -22.12 -26.05
CA ARG A 523 -14.91 -21.66 -24.70
C ARG A 523 -13.76 -22.45 -24.09
N TRP A 524 -12.69 -21.75 -23.73
CA TRP A 524 -11.47 -22.37 -23.25
C TRP A 524 -11.52 -22.68 -21.76
N ILE A 525 -11.10 -23.89 -21.39
CA ILE A 525 -11.00 -24.31 -19.99
C ILE A 525 -9.73 -23.71 -19.36
N HIS A 526 -9.90 -23.05 -18.21
CA HIS A 526 -8.84 -22.68 -17.28
C HIS A 526 -9.05 -23.46 -15.99
N CYS A 527 -8.20 -24.44 -15.68
CA CYS A 527 -8.47 -25.38 -14.60
C CYS A 527 -7.51 -25.22 -13.42
N HIS A 528 -8.03 -24.86 -12.25
CA HIS A 528 -7.28 -24.93 -10.99
C HIS A 528 -6.84 -26.38 -10.71
N SER A 529 -5.55 -26.57 -10.50
CA SER A 529 -4.97 -27.90 -10.28
C SER A 529 -3.69 -27.79 -9.45
N TYR A 530 -3.38 -28.84 -8.69
CA TYR A 530 -2.10 -28.95 -8.00
C TYR A 530 -1.44 -30.29 -8.26
N ARG A 531 -2.13 -31.39 -7.95
CA ARG A 531 -1.54 -32.73 -7.96
C ARG A 531 -1.54 -33.42 -9.30
N GLN A 532 -0.47 -34.19 -9.54
CA GLN A 532 -0.22 -34.96 -10.76
C GLN A 532 -1.36 -35.93 -11.14
N ASP A 533 -1.97 -36.59 -10.15
CA ASP A 533 -2.99 -37.62 -10.38
C ASP A 533 -4.30 -37.01 -10.89
N GLU A 534 -4.67 -35.84 -10.40
CA GLU A 534 -5.86 -35.10 -10.81
C GLU A 534 -5.68 -34.46 -12.18
N ILE A 535 -4.46 -33.98 -12.48
CA ILE A 535 -4.10 -33.47 -13.80
C ILE A 535 -4.27 -34.58 -14.84
N LEU A 536 -3.70 -35.77 -14.60
CA LEU A 536 -3.84 -36.92 -15.50
C LEU A 536 -5.29 -37.40 -15.62
N ALA A 537 -6.06 -37.39 -14.53
CA ALA A 537 -7.47 -37.76 -14.57
C ALA A 537 -8.27 -36.81 -15.47
N LEU A 538 -8.11 -35.49 -15.30
CA LEU A 538 -8.81 -34.52 -16.15
C LEU A 538 -8.37 -34.63 -17.61
N LEU A 539 -7.07 -34.74 -17.90
CA LEU A 539 -6.57 -34.90 -19.27
C LEU A 539 -7.24 -36.09 -19.98
N ARG A 540 -7.36 -37.24 -19.31
CA ARG A 540 -8.03 -38.43 -19.88
C ARG A 540 -9.51 -38.22 -20.16
N ILE A 541 -10.22 -37.50 -19.28
CA ILE A 541 -11.61 -37.13 -19.51
C ILE A 541 -11.70 -36.23 -20.74
N LEU A 542 -10.88 -35.18 -20.82
CA LEU A 542 -10.91 -34.25 -21.94
C LEU A 542 -10.58 -34.94 -23.28
N ASP A 543 -9.63 -35.88 -23.30
CA ASP A 543 -9.30 -36.69 -24.47
C ASP A 543 -10.51 -37.54 -24.95
N GLU A 544 -11.28 -38.13 -24.02
CA GLU A 544 -12.48 -38.90 -24.34
C GLU A 544 -13.53 -38.05 -25.08
N TYR A 545 -13.69 -36.79 -24.66
CA TYR A 545 -14.61 -35.84 -25.28
C TYR A 545 -13.96 -35.00 -26.40
N LYS A 546 -12.69 -35.26 -26.74
CA LYS A 546 -11.91 -34.53 -27.76
C LYS A 546 -11.84 -33.02 -27.51
N ILE A 547 -11.73 -32.64 -26.24
CA ILE A 547 -11.55 -31.26 -25.81
C ILE A 547 -10.05 -31.04 -25.56
N THR A 548 -9.51 -29.93 -26.07
CA THR A 548 -8.19 -29.44 -25.68
C THR A 548 -8.35 -28.37 -24.60
N ILE A 549 -7.77 -28.59 -23.42
CA ILE A 549 -7.75 -27.57 -22.36
C ILE A 549 -6.96 -26.33 -22.79
N GLY A 550 -7.39 -25.16 -22.32
CA GLY A 550 -6.57 -23.95 -22.42
C GLY A 550 -5.37 -24.09 -21.49
N THR A 551 -5.58 -23.87 -20.20
CA THR A 551 -4.47 -23.76 -19.23
C THR A 551 -4.80 -24.41 -17.90
N PHE A 552 -3.87 -25.20 -17.36
CA PHE A 552 -3.86 -25.56 -15.95
C PHE A 552 -3.31 -24.42 -15.11
N GLN A 553 -3.99 -24.09 -14.02
CA GLN A 553 -3.72 -23.00 -13.12
C GLN A 553 -3.11 -23.52 -11.82
N HIS A 554 -2.15 -22.77 -11.25
CA HIS A 554 -1.26 -23.07 -10.12
C HIS A 554 -0.31 -24.25 -10.36
N ILE A 555 -0.83 -25.40 -10.78
CA ILE A 555 -0.14 -26.52 -11.46
C ILE A 555 1.18 -26.96 -10.80
N LEU A 556 1.22 -26.95 -9.46
CA LEU A 556 2.47 -27.10 -8.69
C LEU A 556 3.17 -28.45 -8.86
N GLU A 557 2.45 -29.53 -9.19
CA GLU A 557 3.03 -30.82 -9.56
C GLU A 557 3.00 -31.09 -11.08
N GLY A 558 2.67 -30.12 -11.91
CA GLY A 558 2.62 -30.30 -13.37
C GLY A 558 3.96 -30.74 -13.96
N TYR A 559 5.08 -30.36 -13.33
CA TYR A 559 6.42 -30.80 -13.71
C TYR A 559 6.60 -32.33 -13.69
N LYS A 560 5.79 -33.05 -12.90
CA LYS A 560 5.83 -34.52 -12.81
C LYS A 560 5.11 -35.20 -13.98
N VAL A 561 4.29 -34.47 -14.73
CA VAL A 561 3.43 -34.96 -15.81
C VAL A 561 3.50 -34.08 -17.06
N ALA A 562 4.59 -33.31 -17.20
CA ALA A 562 4.74 -32.31 -18.24
C ALA A 562 4.74 -32.91 -19.65
N ASP A 563 5.19 -34.15 -19.81
CA ASP A 563 5.18 -34.86 -21.08
C ASP A 563 3.75 -35.22 -21.53
N GLU A 564 2.89 -35.67 -20.62
CA GLU A 564 1.47 -35.91 -20.89
C GLU A 564 0.73 -34.60 -21.20
N MET A 565 1.05 -33.52 -20.47
CA MET A 565 0.52 -32.18 -20.77
C MET A 565 0.90 -31.72 -22.17
N ALA A 566 2.18 -31.87 -22.55
CA ALA A 566 2.67 -31.52 -23.88
C ALA A 566 2.00 -32.36 -24.99
N LYS A 567 1.78 -33.67 -24.78
CA LYS A 567 1.08 -34.55 -25.71
C LYS A 567 -0.38 -34.13 -25.95
N HIS A 568 -1.08 -33.71 -24.89
CA HIS A 568 -2.45 -33.21 -25.00
C HIS A 568 -2.52 -31.80 -25.63
N GLY A 569 -1.45 -31.02 -25.53
CA GLY A 569 -1.44 -29.59 -25.90
C GLY A 569 -1.90 -28.66 -24.77
N ALA A 570 -1.87 -29.15 -23.52
CA ALA A 570 -2.18 -28.36 -22.34
C ALA A 570 -1.06 -27.36 -22.02
N MET A 571 -1.43 -26.18 -21.53
CA MET A 571 -0.48 -25.15 -21.07
C MET A 571 -0.52 -25.01 -19.55
N ALA A 572 0.48 -24.35 -18.97
CA ALA A 572 0.68 -24.26 -17.52
C ALA A 572 0.83 -22.81 -17.05
N SER A 573 -0.01 -22.39 -16.12
CA SER A 573 0.13 -21.14 -15.39
C SER A 573 0.40 -21.45 -13.93
N ALA A 574 1.64 -21.27 -13.48
CA ALA A 574 2.12 -21.76 -12.19
C ALA A 574 2.36 -20.63 -11.19
N PHE A 575 2.43 -20.98 -9.90
CA PHE A 575 3.17 -20.15 -8.96
C PHE A 575 4.66 -20.44 -9.08
N SER A 576 5.48 -19.41 -8.93
CA SER A 576 6.93 -19.58 -8.95
C SER A 576 7.47 -20.11 -7.62
N ASP A 577 6.92 -19.64 -6.48
CA ASP A 577 7.35 -20.02 -5.13
C ASP A 577 6.29 -20.01 -4.01
N TRP A 578 5.00 -20.00 -4.36
CA TRP A 578 3.90 -20.05 -3.39
C TRP A 578 3.38 -21.48 -3.15
N TRP A 579 3.76 -22.10 -2.01
CA TRP A 579 3.35 -23.46 -1.65
C TRP A 579 3.47 -23.78 -0.13
N ALA A 580 3.36 -25.06 0.24
CA ALA A 580 3.43 -25.63 1.61
C ALA A 580 2.36 -25.15 2.62
N TYR A 581 1.22 -24.68 2.13
CA TYR A 581 0.05 -24.32 2.97
C TYR A 581 -1.08 -25.37 2.95
N LYS A 582 -1.00 -26.37 2.06
CA LYS A 582 -1.91 -27.54 1.96
C LYS A 582 -1.11 -28.80 1.67
N ILE A 583 -1.75 -29.96 1.84
CA ILE A 583 -1.12 -31.25 1.50
C ILE A 583 -0.92 -31.37 -0.01
N GLU A 584 -1.91 -30.97 -0.82
CA GLU A 584 -1.83 -31.01 -2.29
C GLU A 584 -0.72 -30.13 -2.91
N VAL A 585 -0.06 -29.27 -2.13
CA VAL A 585 0.99 -28.35 -2.60
C VAL A 585 2.36 -28.62 -1.98
N ILE A 586 2.53 -29.73 -1.24
CA ILE A 586 3.76 -29.97 -0.46
C ILE A 586 4.98 -30.32 -1.33
N ASP A 587 4.76 -30.92 -2.50
CA ASP A 587 5.83 -31.34 -3.43
C ASP A 587 6.16 -30.27 -4.49
N ALA A 588 5.68 -29.05 -4.28
CA ALA A 588 6.01 -27.93 -5.13
C ALA A 588 7.50 -27.58 -5.03
N ILE A 589 8.11 -27.22 -6.15
CA ILE A 589 9.52 -26.84 -6.24
C ILE A 589 9.68 -25.61 -7.13
N PRO A 590 10.66 -24.74 -6.87
CA PRO A 590 10.86 -23.53 -7.68
C PRO A 590 11.30 -23.84 -9.12
N PHE A 591 11.79 -25.05 -9.37
CA PHE A 591 12.20 -25.53 -10.68
C PHE A 591 11.01 -25.92 -11.58
N ALA A 592 9.80 -26.03 -11.03
CA ALA A 592 8.64 -26.60 -11.72
C ALA A 592 8.34 -25.91 -13.05
N GLY A 593 8.33 -24.57 -13.06
CA GLY A 593 8.10 -23.79 -14.27
C GLY A 593 9.14 -24.06 -15.37
N ALA A 594 10.41 -24.14 -14.99
CA ALA A 594 11.50 -24.41 -15.93
C ALA A 594 11.49 -25.86 -16.45
N LEU A 595 11.19 -26.83 -15.59
CA LEU A 595 11.07 -28.24 -15.98
C LEU A 595 9.94 -28.44 -16.99
N MET A 596 8.78 -27.82 -16.76
CA MET A 596 7.66 -27.86 -17.71
C MET A 596 8.02 -27.17 -19.04
N HIS A 597 8.67 -26.01 -18.98
CA HIS A 597 9.15 -25.30 -20.17
C HIS A 597 10.12 -26.16 -21.00
N ASN A 598 11.09 -26.80 -20.35
CA ASN A 598 12.05 -27.70 -21.01
C ASN A 598 11.38 -28.94 -21.62
N ALA A 599 10.23 -29.36 -21.08
CA ALA A 599 9.41 -30.44 -21.65
C ALA A 599 8.52 -29.99 -22.83
N GLY A 600 8.56 -28.71 -23.22
CA GLY A 600 7.80 -28.16 -24.33
C GLY A 600 6.42 -27.61 -23.97
N VAL A 601 6.10 -27.49 -22.68
CA VAL A 601 4.85 -26.87 -22.22
C VAL A 601 4.98 -25.34 -22.29
N VAL A 602 3.93 -24.65 -22.74
CA VAL A 602 3.86 -23.18 -22.65
C VAL A 602 3.58 -22.79 -21.19
N VAL A 603 4.60 -22.25 -20.51
CA VAL A 603 4.55 -21.93 -19.08
C VAL A 603 4.43 -20.42 -18.85
N SER A 604 3.54 -20.02 -17.96
CA SER A 604 3.46 -18.68 -17.40
C SER A 604 3.53 -18.71 -15.88
N PHE A 605 3.80 -17.56 -15.27
CA PHE A 605 3.58 -17.34 -13.84
C PHE A 605 2.40 -16.41 -13.62
N ASN A 606 1.63 -16.68 -12.57
CA ASN A 606 0.46 -15.90 -12.19
C ASN A 606 0.56 -15.41 -10.75
N SER A 607 -0.32 -14.45 -10.41
CA SER A 607 -0.33 -13.84 -9.09
C SER A 607 -1.23 -14.58 -8.10
N ASP A 608 -2.48 -14.84 -8.47
CA ASP A 608 -3.58 -15.19 -7.55
C ASP A 608 -3.70 -14.24 -6.34
N ASP A 609 -3.08 -13.06 -6.41
CA ASP A 609 -2.97 -12.12 -5.30
C ASP A 609 -2.85 -10.68 -5.82
N ARG A 610 -3.52 -9.76 -5.11
CA ARG A 610 -3.65 -8.36 -5.53
C ARG A 610 -2.31 -7.62 -5.51
N GLU A 611 -1.40 -7.97 -4.62
CA GLU A 611 -0.08 -7.34 -4.50
C GLU A 611 0.98 -8.05 -5.34
N LEU A 612 1.01 -9.39 -5.35
CA LEU A 612 1.98 -10.17 -6.13
C LEU A 612 1.91 -9.85 -7.62
N ALA A 613 0.72 -9.55 -8.15
CA ALA A 613 0.52 -9.16 -9.54
C ALA A 613 1.41 -7.97 -9.96
N ARG A 614 1.74 -7.07 -9.03
CA ARG A 614 2.60 -5.90 -9.26
C ARG A 614 4.08 -6.26 -9.41
N HIS A 615 4.44 -7.50 -9.04
CA HIS A 615 5.80 -8.03 -8.98
C HIS A 615 5.97 -9.25 -9.88
N LEU A 616 5.08 -9.49 -10.85
CA LEU A 616 5.17 -10.62 -11.79
C LEU A 616 6.50 -10.64 -12.58
N ASN A 617 7.13 -9.49 -12.80
CA ASN A 617 8.48 -9.42 -13.36
C ASN A 617 9.53 -10.11 -12.46
N GLN A 618 9.37 -10.03 -11.14
CA GLN A 618 10.20 -10.75 -10.17
C GLN A 618 9.86 -12.24 -10.15
N GLU A 619 8.59 -12.60 -10.35
CA GLU A 619 8.18 -14.00 -10.54
C GLU A 619 8.89 -14.61 -11.75
N ALA A 620 8.92 -13.91 -12.88
CA ALA A 620 9.69 -14.32 -14.06
C ALA A 620 11.19 -14.48 -13.75
N ALA A 621 11.78 -13.57 -12.97
CA ALA A 621 13.21 -13.65 -12.60
C ALA A 621 13.56 -14.94 -11.84
N LYS A 622 12.62 -15.53 -11.10
CA LYS A 622 12.82 -16.80 -10.39
C LYS A 622 13.05 -17.98 -11.36
N ALA A 623 12.49 -17.95 -12.57
CA ALA A 623 12.78 -18.97 -13.60
C ALA A 623 14.25 -18.92 -14.05
N VAL A 624 14.86 -17.74 -14.08
CA VAL A 624 16.30 -17.58 -14.32
C VAL A 624 17.10 -18.21 -13.18
N LYS A 625 16.75 -17.84 -11.94
CA LYS A 625 17.47 -18.27 -10.74
C LYS A 625 17.45 -19.79 -10.53
N TYR A 626 16.28 -20.41 -10.59
CA TYR A 626 16.12 -21.82 -10.25
C TYR A 626 16.20 -22.71 -11.49
N GLY A 627 15.73 -22.27 -12.66
CA GLY A 627 15.66 -23.10 -13.85
C GLY A 627 16.81 -22.95 -14.85
N GLY A 628 17.63 -21.90 -14.72
CA GLY A 628 18.59 -21.52 -15.76
C GLY A 628 17.92 -21.08 -17.07
N VAL A 629 16.63 -20.73 -17.04
CA VAL A 629 15.92 -20.17 -18.20
C VAL A 629 16.59 -18.85 -18.58
N SER A 630 16.81 -18.62 -19.87
CA SER A 630 17.44 -17.37 -20.31
C SER A 630 16.58 -16.17 -19.89
N PRO A 631 17.16 -15.00 -19.58
CA PRO A 631 16.38 -13.83 -19.20
C PRO A 631 15.25 -13.50 -20.20
N GLU A 632 15.54 -13.62 -21.50
CA GLU A 632 14.54 -13.33 -22.55
C GLU A 632 13.37 -14.32 -22.49
N GLU A 633 13.64 -15.62 -22.36
CA GLU A 633 12.59 -16.65 -22.23
C GLU A 633 11.84 -16.54 -20.90
N ALA A 634 12.53 -16.17 -19.82
CA ALA A 634 11.91 -15.98 -18.51
C ALA A 634 10.90 -14.83 -18.53
N LEU A 635 11.21 -13.71 -19.19
CA LEU A 635 10.25 -12.60 -19.34
C LEU A 635 8.99 -13.02 -20.12
N LYS A 636 9.09 -13.98 -21.05
CA LYS A 636 7.93 -14.54 -21.76
C LYS A 636 6.92 -15.21 -20.83
N PHE A 637 7.34 -15.67 -19.64
CA PHE A 637 6.43 -16.29 -18.66
C PHE A 637 5.39 -15.32 -18.12
N VAL A 638 5.59 -14.01 -18.25
CA VAL A 638 4.64 -12.99 -17.80
C VAL A 638 4.24 -12.01 -18.92
N THR A 639 4.58 -12.34 -20.17
CA THR A 639 4.23 -11.55 -21.37
C THR A 639 3.66 -12.44 -22.47
N LEU A 640 4.49 -13.03 -23.34
CA LEU A 640 4.03 -13.79 -24.51
C LEU A 640 3.30 -15.09 -24.15
N ASN A 641 3.77 -15.84 -23.14
CA ASN A 641 3.17 -17.12 -22.77
C ASN A 641 1.75 -16.97 -22.20
N PRO A 642 1.47 -16.06 -21.25
CA PRO A 642 0.10 -15.80 -20.85
C PRO A 642 -0.76 -15.24 -22.00
N ALA A 643 -0.20 -14.47 -22.94
CA ALA A 643 -0.94 -14.06 -24.14
C ALA A 643 -1.37 -15.26 -25.00
N ARG A 644 -0.48 -16.26 -25.20
CA ARG A 644 -0.80 -17.51 -25.90
C ARG A 644 -1.84 -18.34 -25.16
N GLN A 645 -1.75 -18.38 -23.83
CA GLN A 645 -2.70 -19.08 -22.96
C GLN A 645 -4.11 -18.51 -23.04
N LEU A 646 -4.21 -17.20 -23.21
CA LEU A 646 -5.46 -16.46 -23.39
C LEU A 646 -5.85 -16.30 -24.88
N ARG A 647 -5.03 -16.81 -25.82
CA ARG A 647 -5.23 -16.70 -27.28
C ARG A 647 -5.34 -15.25 -27.79
N ILE A 648 -4.58 -14.35 -27.17
CA ILE A 648 -4.48 -12.93 -27.52
C ILE A 648 -3.08 -12.56 -28.01
N ASP A 649 -2.22 -13.55 -28.29
CA ASP A 649 -0.84 -13.35 -28.71
C ASP A 649 -0.69 -12.72 -30.11
N SER A 650 -1.75 -12.74 -30.93
CA SER A 650 -1.81 -11.94 -32.16
C SER A 650 -1.93 -10.43 -31.89
N PHE A 651 -2.29 -10.02 -30.67
CA PHE A 651 -2.57 -8.63 -30.32
C PHE A 651 -1.60 -8.05 -29.28
N VAL A 652 -1.11 -8.85 -28.34
CA VAL A 652 -0.26 -8.42 -27.21
C VAL A 652 0.79 -9.48 -26.85
N GLY A 653 1.62 -9.21 -25.83
CA GLY A 653 2.60 -10.16 -25.28
C GLY A 653 3.98 -10.09 -25.93
N SER A 654 4.13 -9.34 -27.02
CA SER A 654 5.40 -8.99 -27.65
C SER A 654 5.30 -7.62 -28.34
N LEU A 655 6.44 -7.00 -28.61
CA LEU A 655 6.55 -5.75 -29.36
C LEU A 655 6.87 -6.07 -30.81
N GLU A 656 5.84 -6.16 -31.63
CA GLU A 656 5.93 -6.46 -33.05
C GLU A 656 4.99 -5.52 -33.84
N PRO A 657 5.34 -5.10 -35.07
CA PRO A 657 4.49 -4.26 -35.89
C PRO A 657 3.05 -4.80 -36.01
N GLY A 658 2.08 -3.91 -35.82
CA GLY A 658 0.64 -4.21 -35.91
C GLY A 658 -0.01 -4.67 -34.60
N LYS A 659 0.76 -5.07 -33.59
CA LYS A 659 0.24 -5.40 -32.24
C LYS A 659 -0.20 -4.15 -31.49
N HIS A 660 -1.06 -4.31 -30.48
CA HIS A 660 -1.45 -3.22 -29.58
C HIS A 660 -0.21 -2.65 -28.89
N ALA A 661 -0.16 -1.32 -28.76
CA ALA A 661 0.92 -0.62 -28.07
C ALA A 661 0.74 -0.73 -26.55
N ASP A 662 0.90 -1.95 -26.04
CA ASP A 662 0.83 -2.32 -24.64
C ASP A 662 2.25 -2.66 -24.15
N PHE A 663 2.89 -1.73 -23.44
CA PHE A 663 4.30 -1.84 -23.06
C PHE A 663 4.61 -1.12 -21.75
N VAL A 664 5.77 -1.45 -21.20
CA VAL A 664 6.27 -0.89 -19.94
C VAL A 664 7.64 -0.29 -20.15
N VAL A 665 7.88 0.88 -19.57
CA VAL A 665 9.20 1.52 -19.48
C VAL A 665 9.75 1.30 -18.07
N TRP A 666 10.95 0.75 -17.98
CA TRP A 666 11.63 0.41 -16.73
C TRP A 666 12.90 1.25 -16.57
N ASN A 667 13.22 1.64 -15.34
CA ASN A 667 14.49 2.32 -15.03
C ASN A 667 15.73 1.44 -15.24
N GLU A 668 15.59 0.12 -15.20
CA GLU A 668 16.67 -0.86 -15.34
C GLU A 668 16.10 -2.21 -15.86
N SER A 669 16.86 -3.30 -15.78
CA SER A 669 16.42 -4.61 -16.25
C SER A 669 15.12 -5.03 -15.57
N PRO A 670 14.09 -5.45 -16.34
CA PRO A 670 12.78 -5.81 -15.78
C PRO A 670 12.86 -6.99 -14.80
N LEU A 671 13.87 -7.85 -14.89
CA LEU A 671 14.05 -9.00 -14.01
C LEU A 671 14.91 -8.70 -12.76
N SER A 672 15.29 -7.43 -12.55
CA SER A 672 16.02 -6.99 -11.36
C SER A 672 15.06 -6.74 -10.20
N ASN A 673 15.50 -7.02 -8.96
CA ASN A 673 14.78 -6.60 -7.76
C ASN A 673 14.77 -5.06 -7.57
N PHE A 674 15.67 -4.34 -8.26
CA PHE A 674 15.72 -2.88 -8.29
C PHE A 674 14.92 -2.28 -9.45
N ALA A 675 14.32 -3.12 -10.29
CA ALA A 675 13.49 -2.69 -11.39
C ALA A 675 12.28 -1.93 -10.87
N ARG A 676 12.03 -0.78 -11.48
CA ARG A 676 10.92 0.09 -11.17
C ARG A 676 10.23 0.45 -12.47
N CYS A 677 8.94 0.18 -12.54
CA CYS A 677 8.09 0.62 -13.63
C CYS A 677 8.01 2.16 -13.60
N GLU A 678 8.53 2.81 -14.64
CA GLU A 678 8.46 4.26 -14.82
C GLU A 678 7.17 4.66 -15.53
N GLN A 679 6.74 3.86 -16.51
CA GLN A 679 5.53 4.12 -17.29
C GLN A 679 4.85 2.82 -17.74
N THR A 680 3.52 2.80 -17.75
CA THR A 680 2.72 1.71 -18.31
C THR A 680 1.79 2.26 -19.37
N TRP A 681 1.89 1.68 -20.56
CA TRP A 681 1.14 2.08 -21.74
C TRP A 681 0.18 0.97 -22.16
N ILE A 682 -1.05 1.35 -22.50
CA ILE A 682 -2.09 0.46 -23.02
C ILE A 682 -2.75 1.14 -24.19
N ASP A 683 -2.89 0.45 -25.32
CA ASP A 683 -3.47 1.00 -26.55
C ASP A 683 -2.80 2.34 -26.94
N GLY A 684 -1.49 2.48 -26.70
CA GLY A 684 -0.73 3.70 -26.97
C GLY A 684 -1.10 4.92 -26.12
N ARG A 685 -1.78 4.71 -24.98
CA ARG A 685 -2.05 5.73 -23.95
C ARG A 685 -1.24 5.42 -22.71
N ARG A 686 -0.64 6.44 -22.09
CA ARG A 686 0.10 6.30 -20.83
C ARG A 686 -0.87 6.27 -19.64
N TYR A 687 -1.25 5.08 -19.19
CA TYR A 687 -2.18 4.91 -18.07
C TYR A 687 -1.53 5.08 -16.70
N PHE A 688 -0.19 4.94 -16.63
CA PHE A 688 0.58 5.18 -15.43
C PHE A 688 1.91 5.84 -15.77
N SER A 689 2.34 6.78 -14.94
CA SER A 689 3.72 7.21 -14.85
C SER A 689 4.09 7.53 -13.41
N ARG A 690 5.36 7.29 -13.04
CA ARG A 690 5.85 7.56 -11.69
C ARG A 690 5.67 9.02 -11.29
N SER A 691 5.92 9.96 -12.20
CA SER A 691 5.75 11.39 -11.97
C SER A 691 4.28 11.78 -11.71
N GLU A 692 3.34 11.26 -12.51
CA GLU A 692 1.91 11.53 -12.29
C GLU A 692 1.40 10.89 -10.99
N ASP A 693 1.94 9.74 -10.60
CA ASP A 693 1.61 9.10 -9.32
C ASP A 693 2.06 9.94 -8.12
N GLU A 694 3.27 10.50 -8.15
CA GLU A 694 3.77 11.40 -7.10
C GLU A 694 2.87 12.64 -6.96
N GLU A 695 2.43 13.23 -8.07
CA GLU A 695 1.47 14.35 -8.08
C GLU A 695 0.10 13.92 -7.53
N ALA A 696 -0.38 12.74 -7.93
CA ALA A 696 -1.66 12.19 -7.47
C ALA A 696 -1.65 11.89 -5.97
N GLN A 697 -0.53 11.39 -5.42
CA GLN A 697 -0.37 11.18 -3.98
C GLN A 697 -0.45 12.50 -3.21
N GLN A 698 0.23 13.55 -3.68
CA GLN A 698 0.16 14.88 -3.05
C GLN A 698 -1.27 15.44 -3.10
N SER A 699 -1.93 15.36 -4.27
CA SER A 699 -3.31 15.79 -4.45
C SER A 699 -4.28 15.02 -3.53
N ALA A 700 -4.11 13.70 -3.40
CA ALA A 700 -4.90 12.87 -2.51
C ALA A 700 -4.70 13.25 -1.03
N MET A 701 -3.47 13.57 -0.61
CA MET A 701 -3.19 14.06 0.75
C MET A 701 -3.87 15.40 1.02
N THR A 702 -3.78 16.35 0.08
CA THR A 702 -4.49 17.63 0.18
C THR A 702 -5.99 17.43 0.26
N MET A 703 -6.55 16.61 -0.63
CA MET A 703 -7.98 16.28 -0.66
C MET A 703 -8.43 15.71 0.69
N ARG A 704 -7.73 14.70 1.20
CA ARG A 704 -8.01 14.09 2.50
C ARG A 704 -7.97 15.12 3.63
N ASN A 705 -6.93 15.94 3.70
CA ASN A 705 -6.80 16.96 4.74
C ASN A 705 -7.93 17.99 4.70
N THR A 706 -8.29 18.48 3.51
CA THR A 706 -9.41 19.41 3.34
C THR A 706 -10.74 18.78 3.79
N LEU A 707 -11.00 17.53 3.41
CA LEU A 707 -12.23 16.82 3.80
C LEU A 707 -12.28 16.62 5.33
N ILE A 708 -11.16 16.23 5.96
CA ILE A 708 -11.06 16.12 7.41
C ILE A 708 -11.35 17.48 8.07
N GLN A 709 -10.71 18.57 7.63
CA GLN A 709 -10.96 19.90 8.20
C GLN A 709 -12.41 20.34 8.07
N LYS A 710 -13.08 20.01 6.96
CA LYS A 710 -14.52 20.28 6.78
C LYS A 710 -15.39 19.48 7.74
N ILE A 711 -15.05 18.22 8.01
CA ILE A 711 -15.76 17.40 9.01
C ILE A 711 -15.58 18.01 10.40
N LEU A 712 -14.35 18.39 10.76
CA LEU A 712 -14.04 19.01 12.05
C LEU A 712 -14.73 20.37 12.23
N SER A 713 -14.77 21.20 11.19
CA SER A 713 -15.43 22.52 11.25
C SER A 713 -16.95 22.44 11.40
N LYS A 714 -17.57 21.31 11.03
CA LYS A 714 -19.02 21.08 11.19
C LYS A 714 -19.41 20.71 12.63
N GLY A 715 -18.45 20.60 13.55
CA GLY A 715 -18.71 20.27 14.95
C GLY A 715 -19.29 18.86 15.16
N ALA A 716 -19.19 17.99 14.15
CA ALA A 716 -19.57 16.59 14.29
C ALA A 716 -18.67 15.94 15.35
N ALA A 717 -19.28 15.20 16.28
CA ALA A 717 -18.53 14.51 17.32
C ALA A 717 -17.49 13.57 16.67
N MET A 718 -16.21 13.72 17.04
CA MET A 718 -15.20 12.71 16.71
C MET A 718 -15.58 11.42 17.42
N ARG A 719 -15.59 10.31 16.68
CA ARG A 719 -15.80 8.96 17.25
C ARG A 719 -14.74 8.64 18.30
N LYS A 720 -15.13 7.86 19.29
CA LYS A 720 -14.18 7.29 20.26
C LYS A 720 -13.39 6.17 19.58
N VAL A 721 -12.14 6.00 19.98
CA VAL A 721 -11.30 4.89 19.50
C VAL A 721 -11.99 3.56 19.82
N GLY A 722 -12.40 2.82 18.78
CA GLY A 722 -13.12 1.55 18.89
C GLY A 722 -14.63 1.60 18.63
N GLU A 723 -15.21 2.75 18.28
CA GLU A 723 -16.56 2.80 17.70
C GLU A 723 -16.51 2.39 16.23
N GLU A 724 -17.05 1.20 15.92
CA GLU A 724 -17.37 0.79 14.55
C GLU A 724 -18.60 1.54 14.04
N ASP A 725 -18.82 1.53 12.72
CA ASP A 725 -20.00 2.13 12.12
C ASP A 725 -21.29 1.59 12.74
N GLU A 726 -22.30 2.45 12.93
CA GLU A 726 -23.67 1.99 12.77
C GLU A 726 -23.81 1.58 11.31
N ASP A 727 -23.53 0.30 11.06
CA ASP A 727 -23.69 -0.38 9.79
C ASP A 727 -22.81 0.19 8.65
N PRO A 728 -21.67 -0.46 8.33
CA PRO A 728 -20.85 -0.14 7.16
C PRO A 728 -21.63 -0.08 5.84
N SER A 729 -22.84 -0.65 5.78
CA SER A 729 -23.78 -0.53 4.65
C SER A 729 -24.26 0.87 4.33
N ARG A 730 -24.14 1.80 5.28
CA ARG A 730 -24.63 3.17 5.10
C ARG A 730 -23.59 4.15 4.59
N LEU A 731 -22.30 3.81 4.66
CA LEU A 731 -21.21 4.71 4.24
C LEU A 731 -20.75 4.52 2.80
N TRP A 732 -21.09 3.38 2.20
CA TRP A 732 -20.83 3.07 0.80
C TRP A 732 -22.08 2.48 0.17
N PRO A 733 -22.38 2.76 -1.11
CA PRO A 733 -23.35 1.96 -1.86
C PRO A 733 -22.92 0.48 -2.07
N ARG A 734 -21.80 0.06 -1.46
CA ARG A 734 -21.05 -1.17 -1.78
C ARG A 734 -21.06 -2.23 -0.68
N HIS A 735 -21.84 -2.07 0.39
CA HIS A 735 -21.95 -3.16 1.36
C HIS A 735 -23.05 -4.11 0.88
N ASP A 736 -22.61 -5.26 0.39
CA ASP A 736 -23.49 -6.38 0.12
C ASP A 736 -23.68 -7.13 1.44
N GLU A 737 -24.85 -7.00 2.07
CA GLU A 737 -25.23 -7.66 3.33
C GLU A 737 -25.10 -9.20 3.26
N PHE A 738 -24.88 -9.77 2.07
CA PHE A 738 -24.83 -11.21 1.82
C PHE A 738 -23.44 -11.85 1.86
N CYS A 739 -22.34 -11.08 1.96
CA CYS A 739 -20.97 -11.63 1.88
C CYS A 739 -20.24 -11.85 3.22
N LEU A 740 -20.89 -11.65 4.37
CA LEU A 740 -20.31 -12.00 5.68
C LEU A 740 -20.57 -13.48 6.01
N HIS A 741 -19.79 -14.38 5.42
CA HIS A 741 -19.72 -15.80 5.81
C HIS A 741 -18.28 -16.31 6.02
N SER A 742 -17.35 -15.43 6.39
CA SER A 742 -16.08 -15.83 6.99
C SER A 742 -16.08 -15.42 8.47
N GLY A 743 -16.31 -16.42 9.33
CA GLY A 743 -16.71 -16.22 10.72
C GLY A 743 -15.73 -15.46 11.60
N THR A 744 -16.30 -14.58 12.44
CA THR A 744 -15.88 -14.31 13.83
C THR A 744 -16.99 -13.67 14.70
N GLU A 745 -18.21 -13.42 14.20
CA GLU A 745 -19.24 -12.67 14.95
C GLU A 745 -20.45 -13.49 15.46
N ASP A 746 -20.46 -14.81 15.27
CA ASP A 746 -21.66 -15.62 15.57
C ASP A 746 -21.86 -15.95 17.07
N ASP A 747 -20.87 -15.66 17.93
CA ASP A 747 -20.97 -15.93 19.38
C ASP A 747 -21.71 -14.83 20.16
N ALA A 748 -21.63 -13.57 19.73
CA ALA A 748 -22.31 -12.45 20.42
C ALA A 748 -23.83 -12.47 20.18
N ILE A 749 -24.24 -12.81 18.96
CA ILE A 749 -25.66 -12.86 18.57
C ILE A 749 -26.35 -14.08 19.20
N ARG A 750 -25.69 -15.24 19.29
CA ARG A 750 -26.23 -16.40 20.03
C ARG A 750 -26.43 -16.11 21.51
N HIS A 751 -25.53 -15.35 22.13
CA HIS A 751 -25.65 -15.03 23.55
C HIS A 751 -26.81 -14.07 23.83
N LEU A 752 -27.03 -13.10 22.93
CA LEU A 752 -28.17 -12.17 22.98
C LEU A 752 -29.51 -12.87 22.70
N MET A 753 -29.56 -13.79 21.73
CA MET A 753 -30.77 -14.57 21.45
C MET A 753 -31.11 -15.56 22.57
N GLN A 754 -30.12 -16.19 23.22
CA GLN A 754 -30.37 -17.03 24.39
C GLN A 754 -30.79 -16.25 25.64
N GLN A 755 -30.40 -14.98 25.74
CA GLN A 755 -30.82 -14.10 26.83
C GLN A 755 -32.25 -13.58 26.60
N ALA A 756 -32.57 -13.15 25.37
CA ALA A 756 -33.92 -12.76 24.98
C ALA A 756 -34.93 -13.92 25.11
N HIS A 757 -34.52 -15.16 24.84
CA HIS A 757 -35.39 -16.34 25.01
C HIS A 757 -35.62 -16.69 26.49
N ARG A 758 -34.67 -16.40 27.38
CA ARG A 758 -34.85 -16.57 28.84
C ARG A 758 -35.71 -15.47 29.45
N GLU A 759 -35.61 -14.25 28.93
CA GLU A 759 -36.43 -13.11 29.38
C GLU A 759 -37.87 -13.18 28.86
N ALA A 760 -38.10 -13.80 27.69
CA ALA A 760 -39.44 -14.05 27.17
C ALA A 760 -40.14 -15.28 27.79
N SER A 761 -39.42 -16.11 28.55
CA SER A 761 -39.93 -17.36 29.15
C SER A 761 -40.12 -17.29 30.68
N ASN A 762 -40.04 -16.09 31.27
CA ASN A 762 -40.29 -15.85 32.70
C ASN A 762 -41.45 -14.88 32.92
#